data_AF-A0AAU9UUY6-F1
#
_entry.id   AF-A0AAU9UUY6-F1
#
_cell.length_a   1.000
_cell.length_b   1.000
_cell.length_c   1.000
_cell.angle_alpha   90.00
_cell.angle_beta   90.00
_cell.angle_gamma   90.00
#
_symmetry.space_group_name_H-M   'P 1'
#
loop_
_entity.id
_entity.type
_entity.pdbx_description
1 polymer ?
#
loop_
_entity_poly.entity_id
_entity_poly.type
_entity_poly.pdbx_seq_one_letter_code
_entity_poly.pdbx_strand_id
1 'polypeptide(L)'
;MELREAGDGASAAECESTPKKYSWAEVRQAVHDLRKELSSLSTMVPMAISFRKLGNGKTRIYFLRTPQNGWEITLLYTDISPTQQTSNARLDWKPLIESNVALGVSSGKWSREEQLLWERQRVAGWGIASYELHQKTGRVLFPCASSLFVAEEGPNQSPPLVPRSLSTGWGAPLTPAMCPSMPSLVAHAARGDIWLAGDNLKRPARLTYACKGRDERLADDPRQAGVPCYVTQEEFSRYTGFWWQPKRDDDVFRIVYEEVDESDVKIFSFPSAQSCSGEVEEFRFPRAGTPNAKSILKMVTFRLQKATPTTVLDYYQEGHSDHILQAAYDSSNSMEVTDIRWYELRQSLKETFPWFEYLARVGWTPCGTYVWVQLLDRKQQRLELALVPLSELSACTGYESAPPAPPPAQPPAPPPAPGDQQIEVLISETAPDAWVNVHDILHFLPAAPGTMRFIWASEETGHLHLYLVTCTVPAKRATSVIDMITEDESNALGPSVTSKEAITSGEWEVMGRKIWVDEARGLVYFVGLRETPLERHLYVTSYEPPAPQRVTLLTAVGHSHSVDMDEECSIAVITSSNISSAPSTRVFRVEHGEHGERGERGERGEHGAGVALRACGALAERPHGTYCARAARALVRARARARARSYVTRPCAIYSFSLVSVDIIIIDQDNNIFTCIYTVM
;
A
#
# COMPACT_ATOMS: atom_id res chain seq x y z
N MET A 1 -75.60 -3.04 0.09
CA MET A 1 -76.73 -3.99 -0.01
C MET A 1 -76.17 -5.17 -0.79
N GLU A 2 -75.76 -6.30 -0.22
CA GLU A 2 -75.96 -6.87 1.12
C GLU A 2 -74.63 -7.45 1.66
N LEU A 3 -74.46 -7.31 2.97
CA LEU A 3 -73.52 -8.07 3.78
C LEU A 3 -73.90 -9.55 3.78
N ARG A 4 -72.91 -10.44 3.73
CA ARG A 4 -73.01 -11.77 4.36
C ARG A 4 -71.80 -12.01 5.24
N GLU A 5 -72.09 -12.63 6.36
CA GLU A 5 -71.43 -12.48 7.64
C GLU A 5 -70.11 -13.24 7.76
N ALA A 6 -69.28 -12.72 8.66
CA ALA A 6 -68.13 -13.40 9.21
C ALA A 6 -68.57 -14.68 9.96
N GLY A 7 -67.87 -15.78 9.71
CA GLY A 7 -68.02 -17.02 10.45
C GLY A 7 -66.76 -17.87 10.33
N ASP A 8 -66.14 -18.10 11.49
CA ASP A 8 -65.17 -19.15 11.82
C ASP A 8 -63.76 -19.04 11.23
N GLY A 9 -62.96 -18.16 11.84
CA GLY A 9 -61.93 -18.61 12.78
C GLY A 9 -61.09 -19.82 12.42
N ALA A 10 -60.56 -19.92 11.19
CA ALA A 10 -59.38 -20.74 10.95
C ALA A 10 -58.17 -19.93 11.41
N SER A 11 -57.72 -20.16 12.65
CA SER A 11 -56.39 -19.73 13.07
C SER A 11 -55.41 -20.23 12.02
N ALA A 12 -54.81 -19.33 11.24
CA ALA A 12 -53.60 -19.64 10.51
C ALA A 12 -52.58 -20.01 11.59
N ALA A 13 -52.47 -21.32 11.86
CA ALA A 13 -51.40 -21.85 12.67
C ALA A 13 -50.14 -21.43 11.93
N GLU A 14 -49.51 -20.35 12.38
CA GLU A 14 -48.10 -20.13 12.14
C GLU A 14 -47.45 -21.42 12.58
N CYS A 15 -47.06 -22.23 11.59
CA CYS A 15 -46.32 -23.45 11.84
C CYS A 15 -44.97 -22.99 12.38
N GLU A 16 -44.92 -22.73 13.70
CA GLU A 16 -43.69 -22.59 14.45
C GLU A 16 -42.90 -23.86 14.21
N SER A 17 -42.00 -23.81 13.23
CA SER A 17 -41.11 -24.92 12.97
C SER A 17 -40.23 -25.03 14.20
N THR A 18 -40.50 -26.02 15.05
CA THR A 18 -39.63 -26.35 16.17
C THR A 18 -38.20 -26.43 15.62
N PRO A 19 -37.24 -25.62 16.12
CA PRO A 19 -35.89 -25.65 15.61
C PRO A 19 -35.36 -27.06 15.78
N LYS A 20 -35.00 -27.71 14.67
CA LYS A 20 -34.39 -29.04 14.69
C LYS A 20 -33.15 -28.95 15.58
N LYS A 21 -33.14 -29.73 16.66
CA LYS A 21 -31.97 -29.86 17.52
C LYS A 21 -31.00 -30.79 16.80
N TYR A 22 -29.86 -30.24 16.39
CA TYR A 22 -28.76 -31.00 15.80
C TYR A 22 -27.75 -31.35 16.89
N SER A 23 -27.18 -32.54 16.82
CA SER A 23 -26.01 -32.90 17.60
C SER A 23 -24.78 -32.13 17.13
N TRP A 24 -23.78 -31.98 18.00
CA TRP A 24 -22.50 -31.36 17.64
C TRP A 24 -21.84 -32.05 16.45
N ALA A 25 -21.93 -33.38 16.36
CA ALA A 25 -21.36 -34.15 15.26
C ALA A 25 -22.03 -33.82 13.91
N GLU A 26 -23.35 -33.68 13.89
CA GLU A 26 -24.11 -33.31 12.70
C GLU A 26 -23.78 -31.87 12.25
N VAL A 27 -23.68 -30.94 13.20
CA VAL A 27 -23.25 -29.56 12.91
C VAL A 27 -21.83 -29.53 12.35
N ARG A 28 -20.90 -30.26 12.98
CA ARG A 28 -19.50 -30.35 12.52
C ARG A 28 -19.41 -30.91 11.11
N GLN A 29 -20.15 -31.98 10.82
CA GLN A 29 -20.17 -32.59 9.50
C GLN A 29 -20.78 -31.65 8.44
N ALA A 30 -21.91 -31.00 8.76
CA ALA A 30 -22.54 -30.04 7.86
C ALA A 30 -21.62 -28.85 7.55
N VAL A 31 -20.90 -28.33 8.55
CA VAL A 31 -19.91 -27.26 8.36
C VAL A 31 -18.73 -27.74 7.50
N HIS A 32 -18.25 -28.97 7.74
CA HIS A 32 -17.17 -29.56 6.95
C HIS A 32 -17.56 -29.70 5.47
N ASP A 33 -18.75 -30.24 5.19
CA ASP A 33 -19.23 -30.44 3.82
C ASP A 33 -19.47 -29.10 3.12
N LEU A 34 -20.06 -28.13 3.82
CA LEU A 34 -20.22 -26.77 3.31
C LEU A 34 -18.87 -26.10 3.01
N ARG A 35 -17.86 -26.24 3.88
CA ARG A 35 -16.51 -25.71 3.63
C ARG A 35 -15.86 -26.37 2.43
N LYS A 36 -16.06 -27.68 2.21
CA LYS A 36 -15.56 -28.39 1.03
C LYS A 36 -16.20 -27.85 -0.25
N GLU A 37 -17.50 -27.61 -0.23
CA GLU A 37 -18.20 -26.96 -1.35
C GLU A 37 -17.70 -25.52 -1.56
N LEU A 38 -17.59 -24.71 -0.51
CA LEU A 38 -17.13 -23.32 -0.59
C LEU A 38 -15.67 -23.19 -1.05
N SER A 39 -14.79 -24.08 -0.60
CA SER A 39 -13.40 -24.14 -1.08
C SER A 39 -13.35 -24.40 -2.58
N SER A 40 -14.21 -25.29 -3.09
CA SER A 40 -14.35 -25.52 -4.54
C SER A 40 -15.00 -24.34 -5.29
N LEU A 41 -15.68 -23.43 -4.58
CA LEU A 41 -16.31 -22.22 -5.11
C LEU A 41 -15.41 -20.98 -5.06
N SER A 42 -14.40 -20.97 -4.18
CA SER A 42 -13.46 -19.87 -4.02
C SER A 42 -12.81 -19.52 -5.37
N THR A 43 -13.28 -18.46 -6.00
CA THR A 43 -12.64 -17.87 -7.15
C THR A 43 -11.49 -17.02 -6.61
N MET A 44 -10.29 -17.59 -6.57
CA MET A 44 -9.09 -16.83 -6.25
C MET A 44 -8.91 -15.75 -7.33
N VAL A 45 -9.10 -14.49 -6.97
CA VAL A 45 -8.94 -13.33 -7.87
C VAL A 45 -7.44 -13.01 -7.98
N PRO A 46 -6.90 -12.64 -9.16
CA PRO A 46 -5.53 -12.11 -9.26
C PRO A 46 -5.32 -10.92 -8.31
N MET A 47 -4.22 -10.93 -7.58
CA MET A 47 -3.85 -9.86 -6.63
C MET A 47 -2.55 -9.17 -7.07
N ALA A 48 -2.28 -7.98 -6.53
CA ALA A 48 -1.06 -7.21 -6.79
C ALA A 48 -0.70 -7.14 -8.28
N ILE A 49 -1.58 -6.53 -9.09
CA ILE A 49 -1.41 -6.50 -10.54
C ILE A 49 -0.36 -5.44 -10.92
N SER A 50 0.59 -5.80 -11.78
CA SER A 50 1.55 -4.87 -12.38
C SER A 50 1.66 -5.06 -13.89
N PHE A 51 2.03 -4.00 -14.60
CA PHE A 51 2.12 -3.98 -16.05
C PHE A 51 3.53 -3.63 -16.47
N ARG A 52 4.04 -4.26 -17.53
CA ARG A 52 5.31 -3.91 -18.19
C ARG A 52 5.17 -4.02 -19.69
N LYS A 53 5.65 -3.02 -20.43
CA LYS A 53 5.76 -3.10 -21.89
C LYS A 53 7.08 -3.75 -22.28
N LEU A 54 6.99 -4.79 -23.09
CA LEU A 54 8.14 -5.51 -23.63
C LEU A 54 8.58 -4.86 -24.95
N GLY A 55 9.87 -4.94 -25.28
CA GLY A 55 10.42 -4.36 -26.53
C GLY A 55 9.83 -4.94 -27.83
N ASN A 56 9.11 -6.06 -27.75
CA ASN A 56 8.37 -6.66 -28.87
C ASN A 56 6.95 -6.06 -29.06
N GLY A 57 6.60 -5.02 -28.31
CA GLY A 57 5.30 -4.35 -28.36
C GLY A 57 4.18 -5.03 -27.57
N LYS A 58 4.46 -6.15 -26.87
CA LYS A 58 3.48 -6.80 -25.99
C LYS A 58 3.47 -6.15 -24.61
N THR A 59 2.32 -6.14 -23.96
CA THR A 59 2.21 -5.78 -22.54
C THR A 59 2.11 -7.05 -21.71
N ARG A 60 3.08 -7.26 -20.81
CA ARG A 60 3.07 -8.32 -19.82
C ARG A 60 2.37 -7.85 -18.55
N ILE A 61 1.42 -8.63 -18.08
CA ILE A 61 0.68 -8.39 -16.83
C ILE A 61 1.17 -9.42 -15.81
N TYR A 62 1.78 -8.94 -14.74
CA TYR A 62 2.23 -9.74 -13.59
C TYR A 62 1.16 -9.69 -12.50
N PHE A 63 0.96 -10.81 -11.79
CA PHE A 63 0.00 -10.88 -10.69
C PHE A 63 0.32 -12.04 -9.75
N LEU A 64 -0.10 -11.90 -8.49
CA LEU A 64 -0.05 -12.94 -7.46
C LEU A 64 -1.30 -13.79 -7.50
N ARG A 65 -1.12 -15.12 -7.46
CA ARG A 65 -2.23 -16.06 -7.35
C ARG A 65 -1.77 -17.45 -6.93
N THR A 66 -2.66 -18.17 -6.24
CA THR A 66 -2.52 -19.62 -6.02
C THR A 66 -2.81 -20.39 -7.32
N PRO A 67 -1.87 -21.22 -7.84
CA PRO A 67 -2.09 -22.01 -9.03
C PRO A 67 -3.16 -23.09 -8.78
N GLN A 68 -3.80 -23.59 -9.84
CA GLN A 68 -4.98 -24.47 -9.73
C GLN A 68 -4.76 -25.75 -8.89
N ASN A 69 -3.53 -26.25 -8.84
CA ASN A 69 -3.14 -27.48 -8.14
C ASN A 69 -2.18 -27.23 -6.97
N GLY A 70 -1.92 -25.96 -6.62
CA GLY A 70 -1.03 -25.59 -5.52
C GLY A 70 -1.78 -24.97 -4.35
N TRP A 71 -1.08 -24.80 -3.23
CA TRP A 71 -1.60 -24.18 -2.02
C TRP A 71 -0.97 -22.81 -1.74
N GLU A 72 0.16 -22.52 -2.40
CA GLU A 72 0.94 -21.31 -2.20
C GLU A 72 0.65 -20.26 -3.28
N ILE A 73 0.56 -19.00 -2.86
CA ILE A 73 0.53 -17.84 -3.74
C ILE A 73 1.90 -17.69 -4.38
N THR A 74 1.91 -17.65 -5.71
CA THR A 74 3.12 -17.48 -6.52
C THR A 74 2.93 -16.36 -7.55
N LEU A 75 4.03 -15.92 -8.16
CA LEU A 75 4.00 -14.96 -9.26
C LEU A 75 3.65 -15.65 -10.58
N LEU A 76 2.60 -15.16 -11.21
CA LEU A 76 2.18 -15.55 -12.54
C LEU A 76 2.22 -14.33 -13.47
N TYR A 77 2.27 -14.59 -14.77
CA TYR A 77 2.13 -13.54 -15.77
C TYR A 77 1.27 -13.99 -16.95
N THR A 78 0.77 -13.01 -17.70
CA THR A 78 0.16 -13.22 -19.02
C THR A 78 0.59 -12.11 -19.98
N ASP A 79 0.68 -12.44 -21.27
CA ASP A 79 1.13 -11.51 -22.30
C ASP A 79 -0.06 -11.10 -23.18
N ILE A 80 -0.28 -9.79 -23.31
CA ILE A 80 -1.29 -9.21 -24.19
C ILE A 80 -0.60 -8.63 -25.42
N SER A 81 -1.01 -9.10 -26.60
CA SER A 81 -0.50 -8.56 -27.86
C SER A 81 -1.35 -7.39 -28.36
N PRO A 82 -0.76 -6.38 -29.00
CA PRO A 82 -1.51 -5.22 -29.50
C PRO A 82 -2.54 -5.62 -30.57
N THR A 83 -2.27 -6.66 -31.35
CA THR A 83 -3.15 -7.17 -32.42
C THR A 83 -4.18 -8.21 -31.96
N GLN A 84 -4.18 -8.61 -30.69
CA GLN A 84 -5.10 -9.64 -30.20
C GLN A 84 -6.54 -9.13 -30.28
N GLN A 85 -7.32 -9.70 -31.20
CA GLN A 85 -8.72 -9.34 -31.43
C GLN A 85 -9.61 -9.77 -30.26
N THR A 86 -10.74 -9.07 -30.14
CA THR A 86 -11.84 -9.34 -29.22
C THR A 86 -12.18 -10.82 -29.20
N SER A 87 -11.78 -11.49 -28.12
CA SER A 87 -12.27 -12.82 -27.81
C SER A 87 -12.53 -12.87 -26.32
N ASN A 88 -13.64 -13.50 -25.92
CA ASN A 88 -13.84 -13.96 -24.53
C ASN A 88 -12.90 -15.16 -24.24
N ALA A 89 -11.73 -15.22 -24.87
CA ALA A 89 -10.78 -16.27 -24.68
C ALA A 89 -10.14 -16.10 -23.30
N ARG A 90 -10.01 -17.23 -22.61
CA ARG A 90 -9.28 -17.31 -21.36
C ARG A 90 -7.80 -17.06 -21.65
N LEU A 91 -7.23 -16.09 -20.95
CA LEU A 91 -5.80 -15.81 -21.01
C LEU A 91 -5.05 -16.92 -20.29
N ASP A 92 -4.00 -17.41 -20.94
CA ASP A 92 -3.14 -18.45 -20.37
C ASP A 92 -2.26 -17.84 -19.27
N TRP A 93 -2.18 -18.52 -18.13
CA TRP A 93 -1.38 -18.06 -16.99
C TRP A 93 -0.08 -18.85 -16.98
N LYS A 94 1.03 -18.12 -17.05
CA LYS A 94 2.35 -18.73 -17.08
C LYS A 94 3.04 -18.47 -15.75
N PRO A 95 3.65 -19.48 -15.13
CA PRO A 95 4.46 -19.26 -13.93
C PRO A 95 5.66 -18.38 -14.27
N LEU A 96 5.86 -17.31 -13.50
CA LEU A 96 7.07 -16.50 -13.65
C LEU A 96 8.27 -17.19 -13.02
N ILE A 97 8.05 -17.90 -11.90
CA ILE A 97 9.09 -18.58 -11.13
C ILE A 97 8.86 -20.10 -11.13
N GLU A 98 9.95 -20.86 -11.02
CA GLU A 98 9.87 -22.32 -10.92
C GLU A 98 9.18 -22.75 -9.62
N SER A 99 8.29 -23.74 -9.72
CA SER A 99 7.46 -24.23 -8.61
C SER A 99 8.23 -25.10 -7.60
N ASN A 100 9.44 -25.52 -7.94
CA ASN A 100 10.26 -26.46 -7.17
C ASN A 100 11.25 -25.76 -6.24
N VAL A 101 11.27 -24.44 -6.25
CA VAL A 101 12.03 -23.69 -5.27
C VAL A 101 11.27 -23.86 -3.97
N ALA A 102 11.72 -24.79 -3.13
CA ALA A 102 11.34 -24.79 -1.73
C ALA A 102 11.83 -23.45 -1.17
N LEU A 103 10.97 -22.43 -1.19
CA LEU A 103 11.23 -21.07 -0.74
C LEU A 103 11.37 -21.04 0.79
N GLY A 104 12.30 -21.82 1.34
CA GLY A 104 12.63 -21.85 2.77
C GLY A 104 11.55 -22.42 3.69
N VAL A 105 10.45 -22.98 3.18
CA VAL A 105 9.32 -23.50 3.97
C VAL A 105 9.73 -24.66 4.92
N SER A 106 10.95 -25.18 4.81
CA SER A 106 11.48 -26.22 5.70
C SER A 106 11.74 -25.75 7.14
N SER A 107 11.78 -24.44 7.40
CA SER A 107 11.75 -23.88 8.76
C SER A 107 10.47 -23.07 8.93
N GLY A 108 9.39 -23.70 9.39
CA GLY A 108 8.11 -23.05 9.73
C GLY A 108 8.18 -22.09 10.92
N LYS A 109 9.28 -21.34 11.07
CA LYS A 109 9.46 -20.28 12.06
C LYS A 109 9.66 -18.96 11.32
N TRP A 110 8.55 -18.32 10.91
CA TRP A 110 8.61 -16.92 10.48
C TRP A 110 9.05 -16.05 11.63
N SER A 111 9.77 -14.97 11.33
CA SER A 111 10.07 -13.99 12.37
C SER A 111 8.78 -13.38 12.94
N ARG A 112 8.81 -13.02 14.22
CA ARG A 112 7.69 -12.33 14.89
C ARG A 112 7.33 -11.02 14.19
N GLU A 113 8.33 -10.27 13.74
CA GLU A 113 8.14 -8.99 13.04
C GLU A 113 7.37 -9.17 11.72
N GLU A 114 7.69 -10.22 10.95
CA GLU A 114 7.00 -10.56 9.69
C GLU A 114 5.55 -11.00 9.94
N GLN A 115 5.30 -11.84 10.95
CA GLN A 115 3.94 -12.26 11.32
C GLN A 115 3.07 -11.07 11.74
N LEU A 116 3.61 -10.18 12.59
CA LEU A 116 2.88 -9.00 13.03
C LEU A 116 2.56 -8.07 11.86
N LEU A 117 3.50 -7.87 10.92
CA LEU A 117 3.27 -7.09 9.72
C LEU A 117 2.14 -7.69 8.86
N TRP A 118 2.08 -9.01 8.69
CA TRP A 118 1.02 -9.66 7.93
C TRP A 118 -0.36 -9.52 8.57
N GLU A 119 -0.45 -9.61 9.91
CA GLU A 119 -1.69 -9.30 10.63
C GLU A 119 -2.14 -7.86 10.32
N ARG A 120 -1.22 -6.87 10.35
CA ARG A 120 -1.55 -5.46 10.05
C ARG A 120 -1.92 -5.23 8.59
N GLN A 121 -1.32 -5.97 7.67
CA GLN A 121 -1.66 -5.92 6.24
C GLN A 121 -2.89 -6.77 5.88
N ARG A 122 -3.42 -7.55 6.83
CA ARG A 122 -4.53 -8.49 6.64
C ARG A 122 -4.23 -9.54 5.56
N VAL A 123 -2.97 -10.01 5.53
CA VAL A 123 -2.50 -11.04 4.60
C VAL A 123 -2.79 -12.41 5.22
N ALA A 124 -3.77 -13.13 4.67
CA ALA A 124 -4.13 -14.48 5.11
C ALA A 124 -3.59 -15.60 4.21
N GLY A 125 -2.97 -15.23 3.08
CA GLY A 125 -2.50 -16.16 2.06
C GLY A 125 -1.08 -16.65 2.30
N TRP A 126 -0.84 -17.93 2.03
CA TRP A 126 0.48 -18.56 2.16
C TRP A 126 1.30 -18.33 0.90
N GLY A 127 2.60 -18.05 1.02
CA GLY A 127 3.51 -17.85 -0.11
C GLY A 127 3.94 -16.38 -0.26
N ILE A 128 4.02 -15.90 -1.51
CA ILE A 128 4.46 -14.53 -1.79
C ILE A 128 3.30 -13.56 -1.50
N ALA A 129 3.46 -12.71 -0.49
CA ALA A 129 2.45 -11.72 -0.08
C ALA A 129 2.44 -10.47 -0.98
N SER A 130 3.63 -10.00 -1.36
CA SER A 130 3.82 -8.79 -2.15
C SER A 130 5.08 -8.92 -3.01
N TYR A 131 5.17 -8.12 -4.07
CA TYR A 131 6.39 -7.99 -4.86
C TYR A 131 6.54 -6.57 -5.39
N GLU A 132 7.76 -6.22 -5.76
CA GLU A 132 8.10 -4.97 -6.43
C GLU A 132 8.67 -5.30 -7.82
N LEU A 133 8.26 -4.55 -8.84
CA LEU A 133 8.70 -4.70 -10.22
C LEU A 133 9.39 -3.43 -10.68
N HIS A 134 10.64 -3.56 -11.13
CA HIS A 134 11.34 -2.46 -11.77
C HIS A 134 11.05 -2.45 -13.27
N GLN A 135 10.34 -1.42 -13.74
CA GLN A 135 9.80 -1.36 -15.10
C GLN A 135 10.84 -1.53 -16.22
N LYS A 136 12.00 -0.87 -16.10
CA LYS A 136 13.01 -0.84 -17.16
C LYS A 136 13.75 -2.17 -17.30
N THR A 137 14.21 -2.74 -16.19
CA THR A 137 14.99 -3.99 -16.22
C THR A 137 14.10 -5.23 -16.22
N GLY A 138 12.87 -5.15 -15.70
CA GLY A 138 12.02 -6.32 -15.47
C GLY A 138 12.45 -7.15 -14.27
N ARG A 139 13.31 -6.58 -13.42
CA ARG A 139 13.72 -7.19 -12.15
C ARG A 139 12.53 -7.20 -11.20
N VAL A 140 12.28 -8.35 -10.61
CA VAL A 140 11.24 -8.58 -9.62
C VAL A 140 11.89 -8.90 -8.29
N LEU A 141 11.46 -8.21 -7.24
CA LEU A 141 11.89 -8.39 -5.86
C LEU A 141 10.70 -8.84 -5.02
N PHE A 142 10.86 -9.87 -4.21
CA PHE A 142 9.79 -10.32 -3.32
C PHE A 142 10.32 -10.96 -2.02
N PRO A 143 9.75 -10.61 -0.85
CA PRO A 143 10.01 -11.33 0.38
C PRO A 143 9.25 -12.67 0.39
N CYS A 144 9.88 -13.72 0.90
CA CYS A 144 9.24 -15.01 1.16
C CYS A 144 10.00 -15.76 2.26
N ALA A 145 9.28 -16.33 3.22
CA ALA A 145 9.84 -17.10 4.34
C ALA A 145 11.00 -16.40 5.06
N SER A 146 10.79 -15.15 5.50
CA SER A 146 11.80 -14.34 6.18
C SER A 146 13.10 -14.09 5.39
N SER A 147 13.09 -14.35 4.08
CA SER A 147 14.21 -14.14 3.16
C SER A 147 13.78 -13.27 1.98
N LEU A 148 14.74 -12.66 1.30
CA LEU A 148 14.47 -11.78 0.15
C LEU A 148 14.96 -12.43 -1.14
N PHE A 149 14.09 -12.52 -2.13
CA PHE A 149 14.38 -13.14 -3.41
C PHE A 149 14.30 -12.14 -4.55
N VAL A 150 15.15 -12.33 -5.56
CA VAL A 150 15.16 -11.58 -6.81
C VAL A 150 15.04 -12.53 -7.99
N ALA A 151 14.21 -12.17 -8.95
CA ALA A 151 14.14 -12.79 -10.26
C ALA A 151 14.33 -11.72 -11.34
N GLU A 152 15.19 -11.97 -12.32
CA GLU A 152 15.45 -11.04 -13.42
C GLU A 152 15.41 -11.78 -14.75
N GLU A 153 14.67 -11.22 -15.72
CA GLU A 153 14.63 -11.75 -17.08
C GLU A 153 15.91 -11.32 -17.82
N GLY A 154 16.92 -12.20 -17.85
CA GLY A 154 18.12 -11.98 -18.67
C GLY A 154 17.81 -12.00 -20.18
N PRO A 155 18.68 -11.44 -21.04
CA PRO A 155 18.45 -11.33 -22.49
C PRO A 155 18.21 -12.67 -23.20
N ASN A 156 18.70 -13.78 -22.63
CA ASN A 156 18.54 -15.14 -23.14
C ASN A 156 17.70 -16.06 -22.21
N GLN A 157 17.12 -15.53 -21.15
CA GLN A 157 16.32 -16.31 -20.20
C GLN A 157 14.84 -16.02 -20.39
N SER A 158 14.07 -17.07 -20.68
CA SER A 158 12.61 -17.02 -20.68
C SER A 158 12.07 -17.64 -19.38
N PRO A 159 10.99 -17.11 -18.79
CA PRO A 159 10.33 -17.76 -17.66
C PRO A 159 9.95 -19.23 -17.95
N PRO A 160 9.92 -20.11 -16.94
CA PRO A 160 10.05 -19.80 -15.52
C PRO A 160 11.49 -19.50 -15.09
N LEU A 161 11.65 -18.51 -14.22
CA LEU A 161 12.92 -18.03 -13.68
C LEU A 161 13.24 -18.76 -12.37
N VAL A 162 14.53 -19.00 -12.13
CA VAL A 162 15.02 -19.46 -10.83
C VAL A 162 15.34 -18.22 -9.97
N PRO A 163 14.56 -17.93 -8.91
CA PRO A 163 14.82 -16.81 -8.04
C PRO A 163 16.12 -17.02 -7.25
N ARG A 164 16.88 -15.94 -7.11
CA ARG A 164 18.12 -15.88 -6.34
C ARG A 164 17.85 -15.27 -4.96
N SER A 165 18.35 -15.88 -3.91
CA SER A 165 18.30 -15.29 -2.56
C SER A 165 19.32 -14.16 -2.44
N LEU A 166 18.88 -13.02 -1.90
CA LEU A 166 19.74 -11.90 -1.54
C LEU A 166 20.19 -12.04 -0.09
N SER A 167 21.47 -11.77 0.17
CA SER A 167 21.95 -11.62 1.53
C SER A 167 21.42 -10.31 2.12
N THR A 168 20.60 -10.40 3.17
CA THR A 168 19.91 -9.25 3.80
C THR A 168 20.44 -8.89 5.19
N GLY A 169 21.52 -9.55 5.64
CA GLY A 169 22.11 -9.32 6.95
C GLY A 169 21.39 -10.14 8.02
N TRP A 170 20.97 -9.48 9.11
CA TRP A 170 20.37 -10.13 10.27
C TRP A 170 18.89 -9.75 10.41
N GLY A 171 18.03 -10.75 10.66
CA GLY A 171 16.59 -10.56 10.80
C GLY A 171 15.82 -10.72 9.48
N ALA A 172 14.49 -10.75 9.58
CA ALA A 172 13.64 -10.83 8.39
C ALA A 172 13.59 -9.47 7.70
N PRO A 173 13.75 -9.41 6.36
CA PRO A 173 13.67 -8.17 5.61
C PRO A 173 12.21 -7.72 5.45
N LEU A 174 11.83 -6.70 6.20
CA LEU A 174 10.51 -6.08 6.15
C LEU A 174 10.47 -4.96 5.10
N THR A 175 9.34 -4.86 4.42
CA THR A 175 9.01 -3.79 3.44
C THR A 175 10.19 -3.42 2.53
N PRO A 176 10.78 -4.40 1.83
CA PRO A 176 11.96 -4.14 1.00
C PRO A 176 11.59 -3.22 -0.17
N ALA A 177 12.48 -2.30 -0.52
CA ALA A 177 12.29 -1.34 -1.61
C ALA A 177 13.56 -1.22 -2.47
N MET A 178 13.42 -1.42 -3.78
CA MET A 178 14.49 -1.23 -4.76
C MET A 178 14.84 0.25 -4.90
N CYS A 179 16.13 0.55 -5.07
CA CYS A 179 16.56 1.89 -5.41
C CYS A 179 16.12 2.25 -6.84
N PRO A 180 15.37 3.35 -7.05
CA PRO A 180 14.88 3.73 -8.38
C PRO A 180 15.98 4.00 -9.42
N SER A 181 17.15 4.48 -8.95
CA SER A 181 18.29 4.77 -9.83
C SER A 181 19.19 3.56 -10.10
N MET A 182 19.21 2.58 -9.19
CA MET A 182 20.09 1.40 -9.25
C MET A 182 19.35 0.18 -8.68
N PRO A 183 18.60 -0.57 -9.50
CA PRO A 183 17.73 -1.66 -9.03
C PRO A 183 18.46 -2.84 -8.39
N SER A 184 19.79 -2.94 -8.58
CA SER A 184 20.63 -3.94 -7.90
C SER A 184 20.79 -3.67 -6.40
N LEU A 185 20.39 -2.48 -5.94
CA LEU A 185 20.46 -2.04 -4.57
C LEU A 185 19.06 -2.01 -3.96
N VAL A 186 18.91 -2.60 -2.78
CA VAL A 186 17.64 -2.74 -2.07
C VAL A 186 17.82 -2.29 -0.64
N ALA A 187 16.93 -1.42 -0.16
CA ALA A 187 16.84 -1.10 1.27
C ALA A 187 15.68 -1.89 1.88
N HIS A 188 15.85 -2.33 3.12
CA HIS A 188 14.81 -3.02 3.88
C HIS A 188 14.95 -2.68 5.36
N ALA A 189 13.86 -2.78 6.11
CA ALA A 189 13.91 -2.69 7.55
C ALA A 189 14.14 -4.08 8.15
N ALA A 190 14.99 -4.20 9.16
CA ALA A 190 15.17 -5.44 9.93
C ALA A 190 15.67 -5.11 11.34
N ARG A 191 15.05 -5.73 12.36
CA ARG A 191 15.40 -5.53 13.78
C ARG A 191 15.40 -4.05 14.21
N GLY A 192 14.44 -3.27 13.71
CA GLY A 192 14.27 -1.86 14.06
C GLY A 192 15.25 -0.89 13.38
N ASP A 193 16.01 -1.32 12.37
CA ASP A 193 16.89 -0.44 11.60
C ASP A 193 16.83 -0.69 10.09
N ILE A 194 17.35 0.26 9.33
CA ILE A 194 17.44 0.20 7.87
C ILE A 194 18.74 -0.48 7.47
N TRP A 195 18.61 -1.47 6.60
CA TRP A 195 19.70 -2.24 6.02
C TRP A 195 19.69 -2.11 4.51
N LEU A 196 20.87 -2.33 3.93
CA LEU A 196 21.12 -2.29 2.50
C LEU A 196 21.61 -3.66 2.03
N ALA A 197 20.92 -4.22 1.05
CA ALA A 197 21.24 -5.46 0.38
C ALA A 197 21.44 -5.20 -1.12
N GLY A 198 22.22 -6.03 -1.81
CA GLY A 198 22.40 -5.90 -3.24
C GLY A 198 23.31 -6.98 -3.82
N ASP A 199 23.18 -7.24 -5.12
CA ASP A 199 23.94 -8.33 -5.78
C ASP A 199 25.44 -8.08 -5.78
N ASN A 200 25.82 -6.81 -5.97
CA ASN A 200 27.22 -6.41 -6.07
C ASN A 200 27.79 -5.96 -4.72
N LEU A 201 27.03 -5.96 -3.64
CA LEU A 201 27.55 -5.56 -2.33
C LEU A 201 28.37 -6.72 -1.73
N LYS A 202 29.59 -6.42 -1.26
CA LYS A 202 30.44 -7.43 -0.60
C LYS A 202 29.74 -8.05 0.61
N ARG A 203 29.01 -7.23 1.37
CA ARG A 203 28.20 -7.64 2.51
C ARG A 203 27.00 -6.71 2.68
N PRO A 204 25.91 -7.17 3.29
CA PRO A 204 24.81 -6.30 3.71
C PRO A 204 25.33 -5.21 4.63
N ALA A 205 24.88 -3.97 4.43
CA ALA A 205 25.32 -2.82 5.20
C ALA A 205 24.17 -2.27 6.05
N ARG A 206 24.41 -2.10 7.35
CA ARG A 206 23.48 -1.43 8.26
C ARG A 206 23.61 0.08 8.07
N LEU A 207 22.52 0.77 7.75
CA LEU A 207 22.51 2.20 7.49
C LEU A 207 22.14 3.03 8.72
N THR A 208 21.31 2.50 9.61
CA THR A 208 20.89 3.19 10.84
C THR A 208 21.20 2.32 12.06
N TYR A 209 21.36 2.97 13.22
CA TYR A 209 21.70 2.30 14.47
C TYR A 209 20.82 2.80 15.63
N ALA A 210 19.55 3.04 15.33
CA ALA A 210 18.56 3.52 16.30
C ALA A 210 18.28 2.45 17.37
N CYS A 211 18.17 1.20 16.93
CA CYS A 211 18.02 0.04 17.81
C CYS A 211 19.39 -0.41 18.31
N LYS A 212 19.59 -0.48 19.63
CA LYS A 212 20.85 -0.93 20.23
C LYS A 212 21.05 -2.44 20.06
N GLY A 213 19.97 -3.21 19.97
CA GLY A 213 19.99 -4.65 19.63
C GLY A 213 20.73 -5.52 20.65
N ARG A 214 20.90 -5.02 21.89
CA ARG A 214 21.64 -5.68 22.98
C ARG A 214 20.75 -6.41 23.98
N ASP A 215 19.49 -5.99 24.13
CA ASP A 215 18.57 -6.51 25.15
C ASP A 215 17.26 -7.00 24.52
N GLU A 216 16.73 -8.13 25.03
CA GLU A 216 15.48 -8.74 24.56
C GLU A 216 14.22 -7.97 25.02
N ARG A 217 14.37 -7.02 25.96
CA ARG A 217 13.25 -6.30 26.58
C ARG A 217 12.93 -5.02 25.82
N LEU A 218 11.65 -4.85 25.47
CA LEU A 218 11.15 -3.66 24.77
C LEU A 218 11.30 -2.37 25.56
N ALA A 219 11.49 -2.45 26.88
CA ALA A 219 11.70 -1.31 27.76
C ALA A 219 13.05 -0.61 27.52
N ASP A 220 14.09 -1.37 27.20
CA ASP A 220 15.48 -0.87 27.16
C ASP A 220 15.87 -0.31 25.78
N ASP A 221 15.11 -0.65 24.73
CA ASP A 221 15.36 -0.24 23.35
C ASP A 221 14.08 0.30 22.66
N PRO A 222 13.68 1.56 22.97
CA PRO A 222 12.41 2.13 22.50
C PRO A 222 12.46 2.75 21.10
N ARG A 223 13.63 2.77 20.43
CA ARG A 223 13.84 3.51 19.19
C ARG A 223 13.99 2.60 17.99
N GLN A 224 13.33 2.97 16.89
CA GLN A 224 13.39 2.24 15.63
C GLN A 224 13.50 3.22 14.46
N ALA A 225 14.23 2.84 13.42
CA ALA A 225 14.38 3.62 12.20
C ALA A 225 13.86 2.85 10.99
N GLY A 226 13.01 3.49 10.20
CA GLY A 226 12.43 2.90 8.98
C GLY A 226 11.23 1.98 9.23
N VAL A 227 10.81 1.77 10.49
CA VAL A 227 9.65 0.97 10.88
C VAL A 227 8.61 1.90 11.52
N PRO A 228 7.39 2.03 10.95
CA PRO A 228 6.34 2.84 11.57
C PRO A 228 5.83 2.22 12.86
N CYS A 229 5.37 3.04 13.81
CA CYS A 229 4.77 2.56 15.06
C CYS A 229 3.45 1.80 14.81
N TYR A 230 3.00 1.05 15.82
CA TYR A 230 1.78 0.23 15.78
C TYR A 230 0.56 0.98 15.21
N VAL A 231 0.25 2.17 15.74
CA VAL A 231 -0.91 2.97 15.32
C VAL A 231 -0.84 3.34 13.85
N THR A 232 0.37 3.60 13.34
CA THR A 232 0.53 3.99 11.94
C THR A 232 0.28 2.85 10.97
N GLN A 233 0.64 1.63 11.39
CA GLN A 233 0.35 0.43 10.62
C GLN A 233 -1.14 0.06 10.68
N GLU A 234 -1.73 0.09 11.88
CA GLU A 234 -3.12 -0.35 12.12
C GLU A 234 -4.16 0.65 11.58
N GLU A 235 -4.02 1.92 11.94
CA GLU A 235 -5.07 2.93 11.74
C GLU A 235 -4.88 3.72 10.44
N PHE A 236 -3.63 3.96 10.03
CA PHE A 236 -3.32 4.76 8.84
C PHE A 236 -2.90 3.94 7.62
N SER A 237 -2.84 2.60 7.73
CA SER A 237 -2.43 1.68 6.64
C SER A 237 -1.07 2.05 6.02
N ARG A 238 -0.14 2.60 6.82
CA ARG A 238 1.23 2.91 6.38
C ARG A 238 2.20 1.91 7.00
N TYR A 239 2.78 1.08 6.15
CA TYR A 239 3.67 -0.01 6.58
C TYR A 239 5.16 0.28 6.39
N THR A 240 5.52 1.28 5.56
CA THR A 240 6.92 1.70 5.36
C THR A 240 7.23 2.99 6.13
N GLY A 241 8.44 3.05 6.69
CA GLY A 241 9.00 4.22 7.37
C GLY A 241 10.21 4.81 6.64
N PHE A 242 10.51 4.41 5.41
CA PHE A 242 11.63 4.96 4.64
C PHE A 242 11.31 5.09 3.15
N TRP A 243 11.95 6.06 2.48
CA TRP A 243 11.65 6.47 1.10
C TRP A 243 12.94 6.83 0.35
N TRP A 244 13.21 6.11 -0.73
CA TRP A 244 14.32 6.38 -1.65
C TRP A 244 14.13 7.69 -2.41
N GLN A 245 15.23 8.44 -2.58
CA GLN A 245 15.26 9.56 -3.52
C GLN A 245 15.04 9.03 -4.96
N PRO A 246 14.03 9.54 -5.70
CA PRO A 246 13.64 8.99 -6.99
C PRO A 246 14.64 9.33 -8.10
N LYS A 247 15.18 10.55 -8.08
CA LYS A 247 16.16 11.05 -9.04
C LYS A 247 17.36 11.61 -8.28
N ARG A 248 18.56 11.27 -8.75
CA ARG A 248 19.83 11.81 -8.27
C ARG A 248 20.62 12.38 -9.45
N ASP A 249 21.26 13.51 -9.22
CA ASP A 249 22.18 14.13 -10.18
C ASP A 249 23.65 13.97 -9.74
N ASP A 250 23.89 13.35 -8.58
CA ASP A 250 25.21 13.13 -7.99
C ASP A 250 25.45 11.65 -7.59
N ASP A 251 26.65 11.39 -7.10
CA ASP A 251 27.09 10.06 -6.64
C ASP A 251 26.65 9.71 -5.21
N VAL A 252 25.74 10.50 -4.63
CA VAL A 252 25.28 10.32 -3.25
C VAL A 252 23.89 9.70 -3.25
N PHE A 253 23.75 8.56 -2.61
CA PHE A 253 22.46 7.93 -2.37
C PHE A 253 21.81 8.56 -1.14
N ARG A 254 20.51 8.83 -1.23
CA ARG A 254 19.73 9.43 -0.14
C ARG A 254 18.48 8.62 0.13
N ILE A 255 18.23 8.36 1.40
CA ILE A 255 17.00 7.77 1.91
C ILE A 255 16.50 8.68 3.03
N VAL A 256 15.27 9.16 2.87
CA VAL A 256 14.56 9.81 3.97
C VAL A 256 13.84 8.74 4.76
N TYR A 257 13.87 8.84 6.08
CA TYR A 257 13.25 7.87 6.96
C TYR A 257 12.65 8.53 8.19
N GLU A 258 11.68 7.85 8.76
CA GLU A 258 11.13 8.15 10.07
C GLU A 258 11.90 7.34 11.12
N GLU A 259 12.42 8.04 12.12
CA GLU A 259 12.82 7.46 13.39
C GLU A 259 11.68 7.62 14.38
N VAL A 260 11.27 6.51 14.98
CA VAL A 260 10.18 6.43 15.95
C VAL A 260 10.78 6.25 17.34
N ASP A 261 10.38 7.09 18.29
CA ASP A 261 10.72 6.96 19.70
C ASP A 261 9.45 6.59 20.49
N GLU A 262 9.39 5.34 20.98
CA GLU A 262 8.27 4.81 21.76
C GLU A 262 8.51 4.86 23.28
N SER A 263 9.49 5.63 23.77
CA SER A 263 9.88 5.65 25.19
C SER A 263 8.70 5.94 26.13
N ASP A 264 7.82 6.87 25.74
CA ASP A 264 6.65 7.30 26.52
C ASP A 264 5.42 6.40 26.33
N VAL A 265 5.49 5.44 25.39
CA VAL A 265 4.38 4.52 25.07
C VAL A 265 4.36 3.37 26.07
N LYS A 266 3.20 3.09 26.64
CA LYS A 266 3.04 2.01 27.62
C LYS A 266 3.28 0.64 27.00
N ILE A 267 3.94 -0.22 27.76
CA ILE A 267 4.14 -1.63 27.42
C ILE A 267 3.01 -2.45 28.03
N PHE A 268 2.41 -3.30 27.21
CA PHE A 268 1.46 -4.32 27.62
C PHE A 268 2.03 -5.70 27.35
N SER A 269 1.67 -6.65 28.19
CA SER A 269 2.24 -7.99 28.19
C SER A 269 1.10 -9.00 27.99
N PHE A 270 1.16 -9.77 26.90
CA PHE A 270 0.14 -10.75 26.51
C PHE A 270 0.72 -12.16 26.51
N PRO A 271 -0.03 -13.22 26.84
CA PRO A 271 0.46 -14.59 26.73
C PRO A 271 0.94 -14.90 25.29
N SER A 272 2.13 -15.46 25.15
CA SER A 272 2.65 -15.82 23.83
C SER A 272 1.81 -16.94 23.20
N ALA A 273 1.39 -16.75 21.95
CA ALA A 273 0.68 -17.79 21.20
C ALA A 273 1.62 -18.91 20.70
N GLN A 274 2.93 -18.64 20.65
CA GLN A 274 3.94 -19.56 20.11
C GLN A 274 4.55 -20.47 21.17
N SER A 275 4.34 -20.17 22.46
CA SER A 275 4.91 -20.92 23.57
C SER A 275 3.80 -21.59 24.39
N CYS A 276 4.02 -22.85 24.79
CA CYS A 276 3.21 -23.50 25.82
C CYS A 276 3.75 -23.22 27.24
N SER A 277 4.83 -22.46 27.37
CA SER A 277 5.66 -22.31 28.58
C SER A 277 5.24 -21.16 29.51
N GLY A 278 4.12 -20.48 29.26
CA GLY A 278 3.72 -19.31 30.04
C GLY A 278 4.58 -18.07 29.77
N GLU A 279 5.32 -18.06 28.66
CA GLU A 279 6.04 -16.87 28.21
C GLU A 279 5.05 -15.78 27.82
N VAL A 280 5.47 -14.55 28.09
CA VAL A 280 4.66 -13.37 27.87
C VAL A 280 5.36 -12.50 26.84
N GLU A 281 4.60 -12.03 25.88
CA GLU A 281 5.01 -11.13 24.83
C GLU A 281 4.69 -9.68 25.20
N GLU A 282 5.70 -8.84 25.15
CA GLU A 282 5.56 -7.41 25.35
C GLU A 282 5.24 -6.69 24.03
N PHE A 283 4.41 -5.65 24.12
CA PHE A 283 4.00 -4.78 23.02
C PHE A 283 3.87 -3.33 23.49
N ARG A 284 4.39 -2.39 22.70
CA ARG A 284 4.12 -0.96 22.87
C ARG A 284 2.73 -0.68 22.31
N PHE A 285 1.77 -0.31 23.17
CA PHE A 285 0.39 -0.08 22.77
C PHE A 285 -0.14 1.24 23.35
N PRO A 286 -0.30 2.29 22.51
CA PRO A 286 -0.84 3.56 22.95
C PRO A 286 -2.36 3.49 23.06
N ARG A 287 -2.86 3.27 24.28
CA ARG A 287 -4.30 3.35 24.57
C ARG A 287 -4.80 4.78 24.36
N ALA A 288 -6.06 4.93 23.93
CA ALA A 288 -6.72 6.23 23.84
C ALA A 288 -6.51 7.09 25.09
N GLY A 289 -6.06 8.33 24.90
CA GLY A 289 -5.74 9.28 25.96
C GLY A 289 -4.32 9.18 26.55
N THR A 290 -3.54 8.15 26.20
CA THR A 290 -2.13 8.03 26.63
C THR A 290 -1.16 8.62 25.59
N PRO A 291 0.13 8.83 25.91
CA PRO A 291 1.11 9.33 24.95
C PRO A 291 1.28 8.40 23.74
N ASN A 292 1.38 8.98 22.54
CA ASN A 292 1.76 8.28 21.32
C ASN A 292 3.29 8.25 21.17
N ALA A 293 3.77 7.45 20.21
CA ALA A 293 5.15 7.49 19.77
C ALA A 293 5.51 8.85 19.15
N LYS A 294 6.76 9.27 19.30
CA LYS A 294 7.28 10.50 18.68
C LYS A 294 7.90 10.16 17.33
N SER A 295 7.41 10.78 16.26
CA SER A 295 7.96 10.65 14.90
C SER A 295 8.98 11.74 14.61
N ILE A 296 10.19 11.34 14.19
CA ILE A 296 11.29 12.24 13.83
C ILE A 296 11.70 11.97 12.39
N LEU A 297 11.62 12.98 11.53
CA LEU A 297 12.02 12.86 10.12
C LEU A 297 13.53 13.05 9.99
N LYS A 298 14.21 12.08 9.39
CA LYS A 298 15.67 12.06 9.20
C LYS A 298 16.02 11.68 7.76
N MET A 299 17.28 11.89 7.40
CA MET A 299 17.85 11.47 6.12
C MET A 299 19.20 10.78 6.35
N VAL A 300 19.40 9.65 5.68
CA VAL A 300 20.71 9.00 5.59
C VAL A 300 21.26 9.17 4.18
N THR A 301 22.54 9.51 4.09
CA THR A 301 23.27 9.57 2.84
C THR A 301 24.45 8.63 2.86
N PHE A 302 24.77 8.02 1.72
CA PHE A 302 25.94 7.16 1.59
C PHE A 302 26.45 7.14 0.15
N ARG A 303 27.67 6.63 -0.04
CA ARG A 303 28.30 6.43 -1.34
C ARG A 303 28.63 4.95 -1.54
N LEU A 304 28.76 4.55 -2.80
CA LEU A 304 29.27 3.24 -3.17
C LEU A 304 30.68 3.40 -3.74
N GLN A 305 31.62 2.63 -3.24
CA GLN A 305 32.97 2.55 -3.77
C GLN A 305 33.31 1.11 -4.12
N LYS A 306 34.19 0.92 -5.09
CA LYS A 306 34.68 -0.42 -5.44
C LYS A 306 35.49 -0.97 -4.26
N ALA A 307 35.15 -2.17 -3.80
CA ALA A 307 35.82 -2.81 -2.68
C ALA A 307 37.31 -3.02 -3.01
N THR A 308 38.19 -2.84 -2.02
CA THR A 308 39.58 -3.28 -2.16
C THR A 308 39.61 -4.81 -2.26
N PRO A 309 40.38 -5.39 -3.20
CA PRO A 309 40.48 -6.84 -3.33
C PRO A 309 40.93 -7.42 -1.99
N THR A 310 40.15 -8.36 -1.46
CA THR A 310 40.39 -8.94 -0.14
C THR A 310 41.69 -9.73 -0.20
N THR A 311 42.68 -9.35 0.61
CA THR A 311 43.97 -10.03 0.65
C THR A 311 43.80 -11.41 1.28
N VAL A 312 44.63 -12.39 0.87
CA VAL A 312 44.61 -13.77 1.42
C VAL A 312 44.72 -13.77 2.96
N LEU A 313 45.34 -12.74 3.56
CA LEU A 313 45.44 -12.54 5.01
C LEU A 313 44.12 -12.22 5.73
N ASP A 314 43.21 -11.48 5.10
CA ASP A 314 41.90 -11.12 5.71
C ASP A 314 40.98 -12.35 5.79
N TYR A 315 41.12 -13.26 4.81
CA TYR A 315 40.34 -14.50 4.73
C TYR A 315 40.64 -15.49 5.87
N TYR A 316 41.88 -15.53 6.36
CA TYR A 316 42.26 -16.38 7.50
C TYR A 316 41.78 -15.83 8.85
N GLN A 317 41.47 -14.53 8.95
CA GLN A 317 40.96 -13.93 10.19
C GLN A 317 39.44 -14.14 10.37
N GLU A 318 38.68 -14.39 9.29
CA GLU A 318 37.22 -14.53 9.31
C GLU A 318 36.70 -15.98 9.44
N GLY A 319 37.57 -17.00 9.53
CA GLY A 319 37.18 -18.34 9.97
C GLY A 319 36.27 -19.16 9.05
N HIS A 320 36.27 -18.92 7.73
CA HIS A 320 35.46 -19.68 6.76
C HIS A 320 36.31 -20.68 5.97
N SER A 321 36.21 -21.98 6.31
CA SER A 321 37.11 -23.03 5.81
C SER A 321 36.79 -23.68 4.46
N ASP A 322 35.66 -23.41 3.77
CA ASP A 322 35.23 -24.33 2.68
C ASP A 322 34.93 -23.78 1.27
N HIS A 323 35.27 -22.54 0.89
CA HIS A 323 35.04 -22.07 -0.49
C HIS A 323 36.17 -21.23 -1.11
N ILE A 324 37.35 -21.82 -1.28
CA ILE A 324 38.58 -21.15 -1.75
C ILE A 324 38.58 -20.79 -3.26
N LEU A 325 37.71 -21.37 -4.10
CA LEU A 325 37.84 -21.23 -5.56
C LEU A 325 36.74 -20.43 -6.27
N GLN A 326 35.61 -20.12 -5.62
CA GLN A 326 34.51 -19.35 -6.24
C GLN A 326 34.56 -17.84 -5.91
N ALA A 327 34.99 -17.45 -4.70
CA ALA A 327 35.03 -16.06 -4.24
C ALA A 327 36.15 -15.20 -4.88
N ALA A 328 37.16 -15.84 -5.47
CA ALA A 328 38.30 -15.16 -6.08
C ALA A 328 37.99 -14.58 -7.49
N TYR A 329 36.90 -15.00 -8.14
CA TYR A 329 36.48 -14.46 -9.44
C TYR A 329 35.43 -13.34 -9.31
N ASP A 330 34.56 -13.40 -8.29
CA ASP A 330 33.51 -12.40 -8.00
C ASP A 330 34.02 -11.12 -7.30
N SER A 331 35.24 -11.14 -6.77
CA SER A 331 35.85 -10.01 -6.04
C SER A 331 36.31 -8.84 -6.93
N SER A 332 36.22 -8.97 -8.25
CA SER A 332 36.66 -7.93 -9.18
C SER A 332 35.64 -6.79 -9.38
N ASN A 333 34.40 -6.95 -8.92
CA ASN A 333 33.33 -5.96 -9.12
C ASN A 333 32.43 -5.73 -7.88
N SER A 334 32.87 -6.19 -6.70
CA SER A 334 32.14 -5.94 -5.46
C SER A 334 32.25 -4.47 -5.03
N MET A 335 31.16 -3.95 -4.50
CA MET A 335 31.00 -2.60 -4.00
C MET A 335 30.90 -2.64 -2.47
N GLU A 336 31.44 -1.62 -1.83
CA GLU A 336 31.34 -1.36 -0.40
C GLU A 336 30.64 -0.01 -0.17
N VAL A 337 29.80 0.02 0.85
CA VAL A 337 29.11 1.25 1.29
C VAL A 337 30.10 2.07 2.11
N THR A 338 30.28 3.33 1.71
CA THR A 338 31.19 4.29 2.37
C THR A 338 30.48 5.61 2.62
N ASP A 339 31.07 6.46 3.47
CA ASP A 339 30.58 7.83 3.76
C ASP A 339 29.10 7.87 4.23
N ILE A 340 28.72 6.95 5.12
CA ILE A 340 27.38 6.98 5.75
C ILE A 340 27.30 8.20 6.66
N ARG A 341 26.31 9.06 6.43
CA ARG A 341 26.02 10.26 7.22
C ARG A 341 24.54 10.38 7.50
N TRP A 342 24.21 10.91 8.66
CA TRP A 342 22.84 11.13 9.09
C TRP A 342 22.56 12.61 9.26
N TYR A 343 21.38 13.01 8.82
CA TYR A 343 20.90 14.37 8.90
C TYR A 343 19.49 14.39 9.48
N GLU A 344 19.23 15.42 10.27
CA GLU A 344 17.93 15.74 10.83
C GLU A 344 17.49 17.12 10.32
N LEU A 345 16.22 17.42 10.54
CA LEU A 345 15.72 18.77 10.28
C LEU A 345 16.41 19.77 11.21
N ARG A 346 16.71 20.97 10.69
CA ARG A 346 17.26 22.08 11.49
C ARG A 346 16.38 22.42 12.70
N GLN A 347 15.07 22.32 12.53
CA GLN A 347 14.08 22.36 13.59
C GLN A 347 13.16 21.15 13.42
N SER A 348 12.81 20.50 14.52
CA SER A 348 11.94 19.33 14.45
C SER A 348 10.55 19.69 13.89
N LEU A 349 9.86 18.69 13.33
CA LEU A 349 8.47 18.88 12.89
C LEU A 349 7.57 19.30 14.06
N LYS A 350 7.86 18.84 15.28
CA LYS A 350 7.10 19.19 16.50
C LYS A 350 7.32 20.64 16.93
N GLU A 351 8.50 21.21 16.70
CA GLU A 351 8.76 22.64 16.93
C GLU A 351 8.16 23.51 15.84
N THR A 352 8.18 23.04 14.59
CA THR A 352 7.60 23.77 13.45
C THR A 352 6.07 23.75 13.50
N PHE A 353 5.48 22.61 13.87
CA PHE A 353 4.05 22.36 14.00
C PHE A 353 3.74 21.80 15.41
N PRO A 354 3.51 22.64 16.43
CA PRO A 354 3.30 22.19 17.82
C PRO A 354 2.15 21.18 17.98
N TRP A 355 1.12 21.30 17.15
CA TRP A 355 -0.07 20.46 17.15
C TRP A 355 0.13 19.08 16.47
N PHE A 356 1.22 18.88 15.72
CA PHE A 356 1.52 17.65 14.98
C PHE A 356 1.62 16.45 15.91
N GLU A 357 0.91 15.37 15.59
CA GLU A 357 0.97 14.11 16.35
C GLU A 357 1.28 12.90 15.46
N TYR A 358 0.71 12.84 14.26
CA TYR A 358 0.84 11.67 13.38
C TYR A 358 1.45 12.04 12.02
N LEU A 359 2.50 11.31 11.63
CA LEU A 359 3.08 11.36 10.29
C LEU A 359 2.31 10.37 9.39
N ALA A 360 1.30 10.87 8.67
CA ALA A 360 0.36 10.03 7.95
C ALA A 360 0.98 9.44 6.66
N ARG A 361 1.64 10.28 5.86
CA ARG A 361 2.31 9.91 4.60
C ARG A 361 3.57 10.75 4.41
N VAL A 362 4.55 10.18 3.73
CA VAL A 362 5.78 10.86 3.33
C VAL A 362 6.16 10.36 1.94
N GLY A 363 6.81 11.23 1.17
CA GLY A 363 7.44 10.81 -0.06
C GLY A 363 8.30 11.91 -0.66
N TRP A 364 8.79 11.63 -1.87
CA TRP A 364 9.57 12.58 -2.63
C TRP A 364 8.76 13.21 -3.74
N THR A 365 9.08 14.45 -4.07
CA THR A 365 8.71 15.04 -5.35
C THR A 365 9.44 14.33 -6.50
N PRO A 366 8.86 14.24 -7.72
CA PRO A 366 9.49 13.56 -8.85
C PRO A 366 10.87 14.10 -9.25
N CYS A 367 11.14 15.39 -8.99
CA CYS A 367 12.45 15.99 -9.20
C CYS A 367 13.52 15.54 -8.18
N GLY A 368 13.12 14.97 -7.04
CA GLY A 368 14.02 14.53 -5.99
C GLY A 368 14.63 15.65 -5.14
N THR A 369 14.12 16.88 -5.24
CA THR A 369 14.68 18.06 -4.52
C THR A 369 13.94 18.40 -3.24
N TYR A 370 12.67 17.96 -3.13
CA TYR A 370 11.83 18.18 -1.95
C TYR A 370 11.22 16.86 -1.47
N VAL A 371 11.06 16.77 -0.17
CA VAL A 371 10.30 15.73 0.53
C VAL A 371 8.93 16.33 0.88
N TRP A 372 7.84 15.64 0.61
CA TRP A 372 6.52 16.06 1.07
C TRP A 372 6.08 15.18 2.24
N VAL A 373 5.33 15.76 3.17
CA VAL A 373 4.80 15.09 4.36
C VAL A 373 3.33 15.45 4.56
N GLN A 374 2.52 14.47 4.96
CA GLN A 374 1.16 14.69 5.46
C GLN A 374 1.18 14.60 6.98
N LEU A 375 0.88 15.73 7.63
CA LEU A 375 0.87 15.91 9.07
C LEU A 375 -0.57 15.94 9.57
N LEU A 376 -0.85 15.20 10.64
CA LEU A 376 -2.18 15.14 11.24
C LEU A 376 -2.09 15.49 12.73
N ASP A 377 -3.06 16.26 13.21
CA ASP A 377 -3.16 16.59 14.63
C ASP A 377 -3.71 15.42 15.46
N ARG A 378 -3.61 15.56 16.79
CA ARG A 378 -4.04 14.51 17.72
C ARG A 378 -5.54 14.20 17.65
N LYS A 379 -6.39 15.18 17.33
CA LYS A 379 -7.84 14.95 17.20
C LYS A 379 -8.23 14.44 15.81
N GLN A 380 -7.29 14.42 14.86
CA GLN A 380 -7.53 14.06 13.47
C GLN A 380 -8.55 14.99 12.78
N GLN A 381 -8.52 16.27 13.13
CA GLN A 381 -9.39 17.34 12.60
C GLN A 381 -8.63 18.36 11.75
N ARG A 382 -7.30 18.30 11.72
CA ARG A 382 -6.44 19.15 10.89
C ARG A 382 -5.40 18.29 10.18
N LEU A 383 -5.36 18.38 8.86
CA LEU A 383 -4.34 17.76 8.01
C LEU A 383 -3.61 18.84 7.23
N GLU A 384 -2.28 18.77 7.23
CA GLU A 384 -1.45 19.64 6.39
C GLU A 384 -0.52 18.84 5.51
N LEU A 385 -0.53 19.16 4.21
CA LEU A 385 0.48 18.70 3.26
C LEU A 385 1.60 19.73 3.23
N ALA A 386 2.76 19.40 3.79
CA ALA A 386 3.91 20.28 3.84
C ALA A 386 5.04 19.79 2.93
N LEU A 387 5.78 20.74 2.36
CA LEU A 387 6.93 20.53 1.50
C LEU A 387 8.20 20.91 2.28
N VAL A 388 9.11 19.96 2.39
CA VAL A 388 10.37 20.05 3.12
C VAL A 388 11.52 20.05 2.10
N PRO A 389 12.20 21.20 1.91
CA PRO A 389 13.39 21.27 1.07
C PRO A 389 14.53 20.42 1.62
N LEU A 390 15.35 19.85 0.73
CA LEU A 390 16.55 19.10 1.14
C LEU A 390 17.55 19.93 1.97
N SER A 391 17.57 21.26 1.78
CA SER A 391 18.39 22.18 2.57
C SER A 391 18.01 22.22 4.05
N GLU A 392 16.78 21.85 4.42
CA GLU A 392 16.34 21.77 5.82
C GLU A 392 16.87 20.52 6.53
N LEU A 393 17.15 19.45 5.78
CA LEU A 393 17.73 18.20 6.29
C LEU A 393 19.26 18.30 6.31
N SER A 394 19.78 19.26 7.08
CA SER A 394 21.21 19.58 7.12
C SER A 394 21.84 19.43 8.50
N ALA A 395 21.07 19.21 9.56
CA ALA A 395 21.61 19.07 10.91
C ALA A 395 22.29 17.70 11.05
N CYS A 396 23.63 17.66 11.04
CA CYS A 396 24.38 16.40 11.17
C CYS A 396 24.10 15.74 12.52
N THR A 397 23.72 14.47 12.50
CA THR A 397 23.55 13.65 13.70
C THR A 397 24.32 12.35 13.61
N GLY A 398 24.42 11.64 14.72
CA GLY A 398 25.15 10.38 14.80
C GLY A 398 24.54 9.44 15.83
N TYR A 399 24.76 8.16 15.63
CA TYR A 399 24.37 7.13 16.59
C TYR A 399 25.57 6.74 17.47
N GLU A 400 25.36 6.57 18.76
CA GLU A 400 26.42 6.15 19.71
C GLU A 400 27.04 4.79 19.33
N SER A 401 26.23 3.91 18.74
CA SER A 401 26.60 2.55 18.33
C SER A 401 27.13 2.49 16.88
N ALA A 402 27.12 3.60 16.14
CA ALA A 402 27.64 3.63 14.79
C ALA A 402 29.18 3.58 14.76
N PRO A 403 29.79 3.00 13.71
CA PRO A 403 31.21 3.14 13.46
C PRO A 403 31.61 4.62 13.37
N PRO A 404 32.84 5.00 13.78
CA PRO A 404 33.29 6.38 13.68
C PRO A 404 33.23 6.85 12.23
N ALA A 405 32.42 7.90 11.98
CA ALA A 405 32.27 8.46 10.65
C ALA A 405 33.59 9.08 10.17
N PRO A 406 33.95 8.94 8.88
CA PRO A 406 35.10 9.62 8.32
C PRO A 406 34.93 11.15 8.47
N PRO A 407 36.02 11.89 8.73
CA PRO A 407 35.94 13.35 8.84
C PRO A 407 35.37 13.94 7.54
N PRO A 408 34.49 14.95 7.62
CA PRO A 408 33.82 15.47 6.45
C PRO A 408 34.86 16.04 5.47
N ALA A 409 34.77 15.63 4.20
CA ALA A 409 35.70 16.05 3.14
C ALA A 409 35.71 17.57 2.89
N GLN A 410 34.68 18.28 3.36
CA GLN A 410 34.59 19.74 3.36
C GLN A 410 34.13 20.21 4.75
N PRO A 411 34.62 21.36 5.26
CA PRO A 411 34.06 21.95 6.46
C PRO A 411 32.54 22.13 6.28
N PRO A 412 31.73 21.96 7.34
CA PRO A 412 30.29 22.18 7.25
C PRO A 412 30.07 23.58 6.67
N ALA A 413 29.23 23.67 5.63
CA ALA A 413 28.84 24.95 5.08
C ALA A 413 28.37 25.85 6.24
N PRO A 414 28.69 27.16 6.23
CA PRO A 414 28.25 28.05 7.28
C PRO A 414 26.74 27.90 7.46
N PRO A 415 26.23 27.81 8.70
CA PRO A 415 24.81 27.70 8.93
C PRO A 415 24.12 28.85 8.18
N PRO A 416 23.11 28.55 7.33
CA PRO A 416 22.33 29.60 6.70
C PRO A 416 21.78 30.53 7.78
N ALA A 417 21.67 31.82 7.49
CA ALA A 417 21.28 32.81 8.47
C ALA A 417 19.97 32.40 9.19
N PRO A 418 19.87 32.61 10.52
CA PRO A 418 18.66 32.32 11.28
C PRO A 418 17.52 33.22 10.76
N GLY A 419 16.52 32.61 10.13
CA GLY A 419 15.39 33.30 9.49
C GLY A 419 14.99 32.73 8.11
N ASP A 420 15.84 31.91 7.50
CA ASP A 420 15.57 31.25 6.21
C ASP A 420 14.87 29.88 6.41
N GLN A 421 13.72 29.88 7.10
CA GLN A 421 12.90 28.67 7.27
C GLN A 421 11.97 28.50 6.08
N GLN A 422 12.11 27.38 5.38
CA GLN A 422 11.52 27.16 4.04
C GLN A 422 10.49 26.03 3.99
N ILE A 423 10.08 25.44 5.13
CA ILE A 423 8.99 24.46 5.10
C ILE A 423 7.71 25.17 4.70
N GLU A 424 7.18 24.75 3.56
CA GLU A 424 6.03 25.38 2.91
C GLU A 424 4.82 24.47 3.03
N VAL A 425 3.74 24.96 3.62
CA VAL A 425 2.47 24.25 3.60
C VAL A 425 1.89 24.41 2.19
N LEU A 426 1.54 23.30 1.54
CA LEU A 426 0.91 23.30 0.22
C LEU A 426 -0.61 23.27 0.34
N ILE A 427 -1.13 22.48 1.28
CA ILE A 427 -2.57 22.33 1.55
C ILE A 427 -2.77 22.29 3.07
N SER A 428 -3.82 22.96 3.54
CA SER A 428 -4.33 22.82 4.90
C SER A 428 -5.82 22.46 4.81
N GLU A 429 -6.18 21.33 5.41
CA GLU A 429 -7.55 20.84 5.49
C GLU A 429 -7.99 20.79 6.96
N THR A 430 -9.21 21.24 7.23
CA THR A 430 -9.79 21.22 8.57
C THR A 430 -11.19 20.65 8.55
N ALA A 431 -11.50 19.82 9.55
CA ALA A 431 -12.78 19.16 9.75
C ALA A 431 -13.20 19.33 11.23
N PRO A 432 -13.62 20.55 11.65
CA PRO A 432 -13.87 20.86 13.06
C PRO A 432 -15.03 20.05 13.66
N ASP A 433 -16.05 19.73 12.86
CA ASP A 433 -17.25 19.01 13.28
C ASP A 433 -17.16 17.49 13.07
N ALA A 434 -16.04 16.99 12.53
CA ALA A 434 -15.84 15.59 12.17
C ALA A 434 -14.37 15.16 12.37
N TRP A 435 -13.81 14.45 11.39
CA TRP A 435 -12.42 14.01 11.30
C TRP A 435 -11.96 14.03 9.84
N VAL A 436 -10.65 13.96 9.61
CA VAL A 436 -10.03 13.91 8.28
C VAL A 436 -9.66 12.47 7.94
N ASN A 437 -10.19 11.95 6.83
CA ASN A 437 -9.79 10.64 6.33
C ASN A 437 -8.48 10.75 5.54
N VAL A 438 -7.42 10.07 6.00
CA VAL A 438 -6.15 10.01 5.28
C VAL A 438 -6.31 9.22 3.98
N HIS A 439 -5.86 9.79 2.86
CA HIS A 439 -5.90 9.16 1.55
C HIS A 439 -4.53 9.15 0.85
N ASP A 440 -4.39 8.28 -0.16
CA ASP A 440 -3.13 8.08 -0.89
C ASP A 440 -3.05 8.93 -2.17
N ILE A 441 -4.07 9.75 -2.45
CA ILE A 441 -4.16 10.54 -3.69
C ILE A 441 -3.30 11.80 -3.60
N LEU A 442 -2.12 11.74 -4.21
CA LEU A 442 -1.27 12.88 -4.53
C LEU A 442 -0.49 12.59 -5.81
N HIS A 443 -0.69 13.38 -6.86
CA HIS A 443 0.01 13.19 -8.13
C HIS A 443 0.57 14.50 -8.65
N PHE A 444 1.90 14.63 -8.68
CA PHE A 444 2.58 15.82 -9.20
C PHE A 444 2.61 15.83 -10.72
N LEU A 445 2.22 16.94 -11.32
CA LEU A 445 2.21 17.19 -12.75
C LEU A 445 3.42 18.02 -13.18
N PRO A 446 3.86 17.94 -14.44
CA PRO A 446 4.83 18.86 -15.00
C PRO A 446 4.37 20.32 -14.87
N ALA A 447 5.25 21.19 -14.38
CA ALA A 447 4.96 22.61 -14.14
C ALA A 447 6.16 23.49 -14.51
N ALA A 448 5.91 24.79 -14.70
CA ALA A 448 6.96 25.77 -14.97
C ALA A 448 7.86 25.96 -13.73
N PRO A 449 9.13 26.36 -13.89
CA PRO A 449 10.03 26.61 -12.76
C PRO A 449 9.43 27.60 -11.75
N GLY A 450 9.46 27.27 -10.45
CA GLY A 450 8.87 28.09 -9.38
C GLY A 450 7.38 27.87 -9.15
N THR A 451 6.75 26.97 -9.92
CA THR A 451 5.36 26.55 -9.69
C THR A 451 5.29 25.05 -9.50
N MET A 452 4.35 24.60 -8.67
CA MET A 452 4.07 23.19 -8.45
C MET A 452 2.60 22.94 -8.76
N ARG A 453 2.33 22.00 -9.66
CA ARG A 453 0.98 21.60 -10.07
C ARG A 453 0.77 20.15 -9.67
N PHE A 454 -0.34 19.83 -9.01
CA PHE A 454 -0.64 18.46 -8.59
C PHE A 454 -2.13 18.21 -8.48
N ILE A 455 -2.52 16.93 -8.59
CA ILE A 455 -3.87 16.46 -8.30
C ILE A 455 -3.92 16.02 -6.84
N TRP A 456 -4.89 16.54 -6.10
CA TRP A 456 -5.16 16.28 -4.70
C TRP A 456 -6.61 15.82 -4.53
N ALA A 457 -6.91 15.08 -3.46
CA ALA A 457 -8.28 14.75 -3.10
C ALA A 457 -8.67 15.49 -1.81
N SER A 458 -9.92 15.95 -1.68
CA SER A 458 -10.36 16.70 -0.51
C SER A 458 -11.82 16.43 -0.19
N GLU A 459 -12.15 16.33 1.10
CA GLU A 459 -13.52 16.15 1.61
C GLU A 459 -14.17 17.48 2.00
N GLU A 460 -13.65 18.63 1.54
CA GLU A 460 -14.14 19.96 1.93
C GLU A 460 -15.63 20.22 1.64
N THR A 461 -16.21 19.47 0.69
CA THR A 461 -17.64 19.55 0.34
C THR A 461 -18.51 18.52 1.05
N GLY A 462 -17.93 17.75 1.99
CA GLY A 462 -18.57 16.62 2.67
C GLY A 462 -18.43 15.27 1.95
N HIS A 463 -17.92 15.27 0.72
CA HIS A 463 -17.57 14.06 -0.04
C HIS A 463 -16.17 14.21 -0.64
N LEU A 464 -15.42 13.11 -0.75
CA LEU A 464 -14.08 13.12 -1.32
C LEU A 464 -14.14 13.39 -2.83
N HIS A 465 -13.59 14.52 -3.26
CA HIS A 465 -13.48 14.90 -4.67
C HIS A 465 -12.05 15.22 -5.07
N LEU A 466 -11.78 15.21 -6.38
CA LEU A 466 -10.47 15.52 -6.95
C LEU A 466 -10.37 17.01 -7.28
N TYR A 467 -9.21 17.58 -6.99
CA TYR A 467 -8.89 18.98 -7.23
C TYR A 467 -7.54 19.08 -7.93
N LEU A 468 -7.46 19.98 -8.90
CA LEU A 468 -6.22 20.42 -9.50
C LEU A 468 -5.72 21.62 -8.70
N VAL A 469 -4.56 21.46 -8.07
CA VAL A 469 -3.94 22.49 -7.23
C VAL A 469 -2.69 23.02 -7.93
N THR A 470 -2.54 24.33 -7.96
CA THR A 470 -1.33 25.02 -8.39
C THR A 470 -0.83 25.92 -7.28
N CYS A 471 0.42 25.69 -6.84
CA CYS A 471 1.10 26.47 -5.81
C CYS A 471 2.32 27.18 -6.40
N THR A 472 2.65 28.37 -5.88
CA THR A 472 3.93 29.04 -6.18
C THR A 472 4.93 28.66 -5.11
N VAL A 473 6.02 28.00 -5.48
CA VAL A 473 7.10 27.62 -4.56
C VAL A 473 8.16 28.73 -4.61
N PRO A 474 8.23 29.63 -3.63
CA PRO A 474 9.17 30.74 -3.66
C PRO A 474 10.62 30.23 -3.51
N ALA A 475 11.49 30.60 -4.45
CA ALA A 475 12.91 30.20 -4.39
C ALA A 475 13.66 30.83 -3.21
N LYS A 476 13.29 32.05 -2.81
CA LYS A 476 13.67 32.78 -1.60
C LYS A 476 12.65 33.88 -1.37
N ARG A 477 11.97 33.93 -0.22
CA ARG A 477 11.16 35.09 0.16
C ARG A 477 11.83 35.74 1.37
N ALA A 478 12.19 37.02 1.24
CA ALA A 478 12.54 37.81 2.41
C ALA A 478 11.30 37.91 3.29
N THR A 479 11.39 37.44 4.53
CA THR A 479 10.35 37.59 5.55
C THR A 479 9.97 39.06 5.62
N SER A 480 8.72 39.39 5.27
CA SER A 480 8.23 40.75 5.40
C SER A 480 7.89 41.01 6.86
N VAL A 481 7.96 42.27 7.31
CA VAL A 481 7.54 42.66 8.67
C VAL A 481 6.07 42.30 8.95
N ILE A 482 5.26 42.08 7.91
CA ILE A 482 3.86 41.66 8.02
C ILE A 482 3.73 40.18 8.39
N ASP A 483 4.63 39.30 7.93
CA ASP A 483 4.63 37.86 8.28
C ASP A 483 5.03 37.64 9.76
N MET A 484 5.71 38.61 10.38
CA MET A 484 6.02 38.58 11.82
C MET A 484 4.84 38.98 12.72
N ILE A 485 3.75 39.53 12.18
CA ILE A 485 2.62 40.08 12.96
C ILE A 485 1.42 39.11 12.96
N THR A 486 1.31 38.21 11.98
CA THR A 486 0.31 37.14 11.98
C THR A 486 0.82 35.98 12.82
N GLU A 487 0.51 36.00 14.12
CA GLU A 487 0.69 34.88 15.04
C GLU A 487 -0.28 33.73 14.67
N ASP A 488 0.00 33.02 13.57
CA ASP A 488 -0.43 31.62 13.48
C ASP A 488 0.58 30.79 14.31
N GLU A 489 0.10 29.87 15.15
CA GLU A 489 0.91 29.08 16.09
C GLU A 489 1.98 28.16 15.42
N SER A 490 2.22 28.27 14.12
CA SER A 490 3.21 27.50 13.36
C SER A 490 4.30 28.38 12.76
N ASN A 491 5.56 27.95 12.87
CA ASN A 491 6.71 28.59 12.23
C ASN A 491 6.82 28.27 10.71
N ALA A 492 5.83 27.57 10.14
CA ALA A 492 5.78 27.22 8.73
C ALA A 492 5.13 28.32 7.88
N LEU A 493 5.53 28.41 6.62
CA LEU A 493 4.90 29.32 5.66
C LEU A 493 3.51 28.77 5.30
N GLY A 494 2.47 29.60 5.44
CA GLY A 494 1.09 29.24 5.10
C GLY A 494 0.89 28.87 3.62
N PRO A 495 -0.28 28.30 3.27
CA PRO A 495 -0.54 27.74 1.94
C PRO A 495 -0.33 28.75 0.79
N SER A 496 0.64 28.48 -0.08
CA SER A 496 0.96 29.29 -1.28
C SER A 496 0.09 28.94 -2.51
N VAL A 497 -1.14 28.50 -2.25
CA VAL A 497 -2.06 28.06 -3.30
C VAL A 497 -2.45 29.25 -4.18
N THR A 498 -2.11 29.17 -5.46
CA THR A 498 -2.46 30.17 -6.47
C THR A 498 -3.80 29.83 -7.13
N SER A 499 -4.06 28.55 -7.38
CA SER A 499 -5.35 28.06 -7.90
C SER A 499 -5.68 26.69 -7.32
N LYS A 500 -6.96 26.47 -7.01
CA LYS A 500 -7.54 25.17 -6.63
C LYS A 500 -8.84 24.98 -7.39
N GLU A 501 -8.83 24.09 -8.38
CA GLU A 501 -9.95 23.87 -9.30
C GLU A 501 -10.54 22.49 -9.10
N ALA A 502 -11.87 22.40 -8.93
CA ALA A 502 -12.55 21.12 -8.77
C ALA A 502 -12.58 20.34 -10.09
N ILE A 503 -11.99 19.13 -10.08
CA ILE A 503 -12.04 18.19 -11.20
C ILE A 503 -13.34 17.38 -11.14
N THR A 504 -13.77 17.01 -9.94
CA THR A 504 -15.03 16.30 -9.69
C THR A 504 -15.87 17.01 -8.64
N SER A 505 -17.18 16.82 -8.68
CA SER A 505 -18.13 17.41 -7.74
C SER A 505 -19.46 16.64 -7.73
N GLY A 506 -20.18 16.67 -6.61
CA GLY A 506 -21.55 16.18 -6.47
C GLY A 506 -21.79 15.50 -5.11
N GLU A 507 -22.96 14.89 -4.95
CA GLU A 507 -23.31 14.13 -3.73
C GLU A 507 -22.84 12.67 -3.84
N TRP A 508 -21.54 12.46 -4.04
CA TRP A 508 -20.92 11.15 -4.18
C TRP A 508 -19.41 11.24 -3.96
N GLU A 509 -18.76 10.14 -3.57
CA GLU A 509 -17.32 10.15 -3.26
C GLU A 509 -16.46 9.43 -4.31
N VAL A 510 -15.25 9.96 -4.50
CA VAL A 510 -14.12 9.28 -5.14
C VAL A 510 -13.48 8.36 -4.10
N MET A 511 -12.98 7.20 -4.51
CA MET A 511 -12.27 6.29 -3.61
C MET A 511 -10.84 6.78 -3.37
N GLY A 512 -10.49 7.09 -2.12
CA GLY A 512 -9.20 7.67 -1.68
C GLY A 512 -7.95 6.79 -1.82
N ARG A 513 -7.96 5.76 -2.66
CA ARG A 513 -6.85 4.79 -2.78
C ARG A 513 -5.92 5.03 -3.96
N LYS A 514 -6.44 5.15 -5.18
CA LYS A 514 -5.61 5.20 -6.39
C LYS A 514 -6.32 5.96 -7.51
N ILE A 515 -5.54 6.77 -8.21
CA ILE A 515 -5.90 7.41 -9.47
C ILE A 515 -4.86 7.06 -10.53
N TRP A 516 -5.24 7.15 -11.80
CA TRP A 516 -4.33 7.02 -12.93
C TRP A 516 -4.44 8.27 -13.80
N VAL A 517 -3.30 8.85 -14.16
CA VAL A 517 -3.24 10.14 -14.84
C VAL A 517 -2.59 9.94 -16.20
N ASP A 518 -3.31 10.30 -17.25
CA ASP A 518 -2.81 10.35 -18.62
C ASP A 518 -2.39 11.80 -18.93
N GLU A 519 -1.12 12.09 -18.67
CA GLU A 519 -0.53 13.42 -18.89
C GLU A 519 -0.54 13.83 -20.37
N ALA A 520 -0.50 12.87 -21.30
CA ALA A 520 -0.47 13.16 -22.74
C ALA A 520 -1.82 13.65 -23.24
N ARG A 521 -2.93 13.14 -22.66
CA ARG A 521 -4.30 13.50 -23.06
C ARG A 521 -5.00 14.45 -22.08
N GLY A 522 -4.39 14.77 -20.94
CA GLY A 522 -5.01 15.63 -19.94
C GLY A 522 -6.19 14.96 -19.20
N LEU A 523 -6.12 13.64 -18.98
CA LEU A 523 -7.20 12.85 -18.40
C LEU A 523 -6.81 12.23 -17.05
N VAL A 524 -7.78 12.10 -16.15
CA VAL A 524 -7.64 11.36 -14.90
C VAL A 524 -8.72 10.27 -14.81
N TYR A 525 -8.27 9.06 -14.49
CA TYR A 525 -9.09 7.89 -14.22
C TYR A 525 -9.14 7.65 -12.72
N PHE A 526 -10.33 7.37 -12.21
CA PHE A 526 -10.55 7.14 -10.79
C PHE A 526 -11.74 6.21 -10.56
N VAL A 527 -11.77 5.57 -9.39
CA VAL A 527 -12.91 4.78 -8.94
C VAL A 527 -13.78 5.63 -8.03
N GLY A 528 -15.10 5.57 -8.18
CA GLY A 528 -16.04 6.33 -7.34
C GLY A 528 -17.41 5.67 -7.18
N LEU A 529 -18.28 6.31 -6.40
CA LEU A 529 -19.62 5.83 -6.04
C LEU A 529 -20.76 6.67 -6.63
N ARG A 530 -20.52 7.34 -7.77
CA ARG A 530 -21.48 8.28 -8.38
C ARG A 530 -22.86 7.68 -8.69
N GLU A 531 -22.90 6.50 -9.31
CA GLU A 531 -24.19 5.88 -9.68
C GLU A 531 -24.95 5.33 -8.47
N THR A 532 -24.23 4.73 -7.51
CA THR A 532 -24.80 4.19 -6.27
C THR A 532 -23.71 3.96 -5.23
N PRO A 533 -23.99 4.17 -3.93
CA PRO A 533 -23.04 3.86 -2.86
C PRO A 533 -22.72 2.36 -2.73
N LEU A 534 -23.50 1.48 -3.39
CA LEU A 534 -23.30 0.03 -3.33
C LEU A 534 -22.32 -0.49 -4.39
N GLU A 535 -22.06 0.27 -5.45
CA GLU A 535 -21.30 -0.19 -6.63
C GLU A 535 -20.13 0.76 -6.92
N ARG A 536 -18.92 0.19 -6.94
CA ARG A 536 -17.71 0.90 -7.32
C ARG A 536 -17.55 0.87 -8.83
N HIS A 537 -17.37 2.03 -9.45
CA HIS A 537 -17.23 2.15 -10.89
C HIS A 537 -15.99 2.91 -11.30
N LEU A 538 -15.46 2.60 -12.49
CA LEU A 538 -14.37 3.35 -13.10
C LEU A 538 -14.93 4.53 -13.88
N TYR A 539 -14.36 5.69 -13.65
CA TYR A 539 -14.69 6.91 -14.36
C TYR A 539 -13.45 7.55 -14.96
N VAL A 540 -13.68 8.41 -15.96
CA VAL A 540 -12.66 9.28 -16.56
C VAL A 540 -13.20 10.69 -16.71
N THR A 541 -12.34 11.68 -16.49
CA THR A 541 -12.63 13.09 -16.76
C THR A 541 -11.35 13.83 -17.14
N SER A 542 -11.46 14.99 -17.77
CA SER A 542 -10.30 15.86 -17.97
C SER A 542 -10.01 16.63 -16.70
N TYR A 543 -8.73 16.75 -16.35
CA TYR A 543 -8.27 17.64 -15.29
C TYR A 543 -7.88 19.03 -15.81
N GLU A 544 -7.89 19.26 -17.13
CA GLU A 544 -7.54 20.55 -17.72
C GLU A 544 -8.74 21.52 -17.69
N PRO A 545 -8.51 22.82 -17.40
CA PRO A 545 -9.59 23.81 -17.35
C PRO A 545 -10.23 24.06 -18.73
N PRO A 546 -11.55 24.34 -18.81
CA PRO A 546 -12.47 24.56 -17.68
C PRO A 546 -12.95 23.24 -17.05
N ALA A 547 -12.76 23.09 -15.74
CA ALA A 547 -13.27 22.00 -14.91
C ALA A 547 -14.34 22.56 -13.92
N PRO A 548 -15.32 21.77 -13.47
CA PRO A 548 -15.49 20.33 -13.68
C PRO A 548 -16.13 20.00 -15.03
N GLN A 549 -15.49 19.10 -15.80
CA GLN A 549 -16.06 18.54 -17.03
C GLN A 549 -16.97 17.35 -16.72
N ARG A 550 -17.80 16.94 -17.69
CA ARG A 550 -18.69 15.78 -17.55
C ARG A 550 -17.86 14.51 -17.35
N VAL A 551 -18.04 13.88 -16.20
CA VAL A 551 -17.41 12.60 -15.85
C VAL A 551 -18.04 11.47 -16.69
N THR A 552 -17.21 10.67 -17.35
CA THR A 552 -17.63 9.54 -18.20
C THR A 552 -17.50 8.22 -17.44
N LEU A 553 -18.59 7.43 -17.41
CA LEU A 553 -18.61 6.11 -16.80
C LEU A 553 -18.04 5.06 -17.77
N LEU A 554 -17.09 4.25 -17.32
CA LEU A 554 -16.42 3.24 -18.16
C LEU A 554 -16.88 1.81 -17.87
N THR A 555 -17.38 1.52 -16.66
CA THR A 555 -17.83 0.18 -16.28
C THR A 555 -19.35 0.02 -16.31
N ALA A 556 -19.82 -1.21 -16.57
CA ALA A 556 -21.25 -1.50 -16.58
C ALA A 556 -21.86 -1.49 -15.16
N VAL A 557 -23.07 -0.93 -15.05
CA VAL A 557 -23.89 -0.92 -13.82
C VAL A 557 -24.41 -2.32 -13.46
N GLY A 558 -24.74 -2.53 -12.18
CA GLY A 558 -25.22 -3.82 -11.64
C GLY A 558 -24.11 -4.76 -11.14
N HIS A 559 -22.86 -4.28 -11.14
CA HIS A 559 -21.68 -4.96 -10.60
C HIS A 559 -20.78 -3.93 -9.91
N SER A 560 -20.11 -4.36 -8.84
CA SER A 560 -19.05 -3.58 -8.20
C SER A 560 -17.69 -4.01 -8.73
N HIS A 561 -16.84 -3.04 -9.02
CA HIS A 561 -15.58 -3.23 -9.75
C HIS A 561 -14.36 -2.88 -8.90
N SER A 562 -13.30 -3.68 -9.03
CA SER A 562 -11.92 -3.37 -8.61
C SER A 562 -11.08 -3.22 -9.86
N VAL A 563 -10.25 -2.17 -9.93
CA VAL A 563 -9.58 -1.76 -11.16
C VAL A 563 -8.09 -1.56 -10.91
N ASP A 564 -7.27 -2.05 -11.84
CA ASP A 564 -5.85 -1.76 -11.93
C ASP A 564 -5.50 -1.37 -13.37
N MET A 565 -4.89 -0.20 -13.59
CA MET A 565 -4.44 0.25 -14.91
C MET A 565 -2.92 0.42 -14.98
N ASP A 566 -2.36 0.35 -16.19
CA ASP A 566 -0.96 0.64 -16.48
C ASP A 566 -0.66 2.15 -16.40
N GLU A 567 0.63 2.50 -16.31
CA GLU A 567 1.09 3.90 -16.19
C GLU A 567 0.67 4.77 -17.39
N GLU A 568 0.59 4.19 -18.59
CA GLU A 568 0.15 4.90 -19.81
C GLU A 568 -1.38 4.91 -20.00
N CYS A 569 -2.15 4.38 -19.04
CA CYS A 569 -3.61 4.30 -19.08
C CYS A 569 -4.17 3.63 -20.36
N SER A 570 -3.45 2.65 -20.91
CA SER A 570 -3.79 1.95 -22.15
C SER A 570 -4.48 0.60 -21.92
N ILE A 571 -4.20 -0.05 -20.79
CA ILE A 571 -4.72 -1.37 -20.42
C ILE A 571 -5.20 -1.32 -18.97
N ALA A 572 -6.39 -1.88 -18.73
CA ALA A 572 -7.00 -2.00 -17.42
C ALA A 572 -7.33 -3.47 -17.11
N VAL A 573 -7.02 -3.95 -15.92
CA VAL A 573 -7.53 -5.20 -15.36
C VAL A 573 -8.68 -4.85 -14.42
N ILE A 574 -9.86 -5.40 -14.71
CA ILE A 574 -11.06 -5.12 -13.93
C ILE A 574 -11.62 -6.43 -13.39
N THR A 575 -11.75 -6.50 -12.07
CA THR A 575 -12.49 -7.56 -11.38
C THR A 575 -13.89 -7.08 -11.04
N SER A 576 -14.91 -7.75 -11.54
CA SER A 576 -16.31 -7.41 -11.33
C SER A 576 -17.06 -8.53 -10.60
N SER A 577 -17.95 -8.17 -9.68
CA SER A 577 -18.79 -9.12 -8.93
C SER A 577 -20.11 -8.47 -8.48
N ASN A 578 -21.11 -9.28 -8.10
CA ASN A 578 -22.30 -8.81 -7.41
C ASN A 578 -22.85 -9.87 -6.45
N ILE A 579 -23.98 -9.58 -5.78
CA ILE A 579 -24.57 -10.51 -4.80
C ILE A 579 -24.99 -11.88 -5.38
N SER A 580 -25.20 -11.97 -6.69
CA SER A 580 -25.64 -13.17 -7.39
C SER A 580 -24.56 -13.82 -8.26
N SER A 581 -23.49 -13.10 -8.60
CA SER A 581 -22.41 -13.55 -9.47
C SER A 581 -21.06 -13.56 -8.75
N ALA A 582 -20.33 -14.66 -8.89
CA ALA A 582 -18.96 -14.75 -8.37
C ALA A 582 -18.02 -13.76 -9.11
N PRO A 583 -16.92 -13.34 -8.46
CA PRO A 583 -15.92 -12.47 -9.08
C PRO A 583 -15.39 -13.00 -10.42
N SER A 584 -15.31 -12.11 -11.40
CA SER A 584 -14.71 -12.37 -12.71
C SER A 584 -13.71 -11.26 -13.05
N THR A 585 -12.52 -11.64 -13.52
CA THR A 585 -11.43 -10.70 -13.84
C THR A 585 -11.18 -10.71 -15.34
N ARG A 586 -11.23 -9.53 -15.95
CA ARG A 586 -11.01 -9.33 -17.39
C ARG A 586 -9.99 -8.23 -17.63
N VAL A 587 -9.30 -8.34 -18.75
CA VAL A 587 -8.38 -7.31 -19.26
C VAL A 587 -9.11 -6.51 -20.32
N PHE A 588 -9.04 -5.19 -20.21
CA PHE A 588 -9.63 -4.22 -21.12
C PHE A 588 -8.52 -3.35 -21.70
N ARG A 589 -8.67 -2.97 -22.96
CA ARG A 589 -7.92 -1.88 -23.59
C ARG A 589 -8.74 -0.61 -23.53
N VAL A 590 -8.09 0.50 -23.22
CA VAL A 590 -8.70 1.82 -23.25
C VAL A 590 -8.57 2.37 -24.67
N GLU A 591 -9.71 2.59 -25.33
CA GLU A 591 -9.78 3.19 -26.66
C GLU A 591 -10.24 4.64 -26.53
N HIS A 592 -9.53 5.54 -27.21
CA HIS A 592 -9.87 6.96 -27.29
C HIS A 592 -10.36 7.25 -28.71
N GLY A 593 -11.61 7.66 -28.85
CA GLY A 593 -12.19 8.11 -30.11
C GLY A 593 -11.61 9.46 -30.52
N GLU A 594 -11.20 9.57 -31.79
CA GLU A 594 -10.80 10.85 -32.36
C GLU A 594 -12.03 11.75 -32.55
N HIS A 595 -11.91 13.02 -32.17
CA HIS A 595 -12.87 14.05 -32.53
C HIS A 595 -12.84 14.24 -34.06
N GLY A 596 -13.80 13.64 -34.78
CA GLY A 596 -14.21 14.12 -36.10
C GLY A 596 -14.33 13.09 -37.21
N GLU A 597 -15.46 12.37 -37.26
CA GLU A 597 -16.15 12.12 -38.52
C GLU A 597 -17.64 12.43 -38.33
N ARG A 598 -18.15 13.40 -39.09
CA ARG A 598 -19.60 13.62 -39.26
C ARG A 598 -20.17 12.38 -39.94
N GLY A 599 -20.68 11.43 -39.15
CA GLY A 599 -21.57 10.41 -39.65
C GLY A 599 -22.86 11.07 -40.16
N GLU A 600 -23.19 10.86 -41.43
CA GLU A 600 -24.49 11.21 -42.01
C GLU A 600 -25.60 10.39 -41.35
N ARG A 601 -26.08 10.86 -40.20
CA ARG A 601 -27.44 10.65 -39.67
C ARG A 601 -27.61 11.60 -38.50
N GLY A 602 -28.47 12.58 -38.70
CA GLY A 602 -28.76 13.63 -37.72
C GLY A 602 -29.44 13.07 -36.48
N GLU A 603 -28.66 12.72 -35.48
CA GLU A 603 -29.04 12.78 -34.07
C GLU A 603 -27.93 13.53 -33.33
N ARG A 604 -28.29 14.54 -32.54
CA ARG A 604 -27.34 15.38 -31.79
C ARG A 604 -26.72 14.54 -30.67
N GLY A 605 -25.61 13.87 -30.98
CA GLY A 605 -24.76 13.16 -30.02
C GLY A 605 -23.90 14.13 -29.20
N GLU A 606 -23.94 13.94 -27.89
CA GLU A 606 -23.38 14.76 -26.84
C GLU A 606 -21.85 14.89 -26.93
N HIS A 607 -21.32 16.10 -26.73
CA HIS A 607 -19.88 16.36 -26.67
C HIS A 607 -19.30 15.88 -25.33
N GLY A 608 -18.81 14.64 -25.30
CA GLY A 608 -17.91 14.11 -24.28
C GLY A 608 -16.71 13.45 -24.96
N ALA A 609 -15.53 13.49 -24.35
CA ALA A 609 -14.36 12.76 -24.82
C ALA A 609 -14.72 11.28 -24.96
N GLY A 610 -14.72 10.74 -26.19
CA GLY A 610 -15.14 9.37 -26.46
C GLY A 610 -14.12 8.37 -25.94
N VAL A 611 -14.15 8.02 -24.65
CA VAL A 611 -13.30 6.98 -24.06
C VAL A 611 -14.14 5.74 -23.82
N ALA A 612 -13.67 4.58 -24.30
CA ALA A 612 -14.37 3.31 -24.15
C ALA A 612 -13.41 2.19 -23.72
N LEU A 613 -13.95 1.20 -23.00
CA LEU A 613 -13.22 -0.01 -22.64
C LEU A 613 -13.55 -1.15 -23.61
N ARG A 614 -12.52 -1.76 -24.18
CA ARG A 614 -12.64 -2.92 -25.07
C ARG A 614 -12.00 -4.15 -24.45
N ALA A 615 -12.78 -5.21 -24.23
CA ALA A 615 -12.26 -6.45 -23.64
C ALA A 615 -11.22 -7.14 -24.55
N CYS A 616 -10.06 -7.48 -23.97
CA CYS A 616 -8.97 -8.22 -24.63
C CYS A 616 -8.94 -9.71 -24.25
N GLY A 617 -9.45 -10.06 -23.07
CA GLY A 617 -9.50 -11.45 -22.60
C GLY A 617 -9.85 -11.57 -21.12
N ALA A 618 -10.07 -12.81 -20.67
CA ALA A 618 -10.43 -13.12 -19.28
C ALA A 618 -9.23 -13.68 -18.51
N LEU A 619 -8.84 -13.01 -17.42
CA LEU A 619 -7.85 -13.48 -16.45
C LEU A 619 -8.45 -14.43 -15.42
N ALA A 620 -9.75 -14.35 -15.15
CA ALA A 620 -10.45 -15.29 -14.28
C ALA A 620 -11.92 -15.36 -14.69
N GLU A 621 -12.31 -16.48 -15.32
CA GLU A 621 -13.70 -16.81 -15.61
C GLU A 621 -13.94 -18.29 -15.35
N ARG A 622 -15.08 -18.65 -14.73
CA ARG A 622 -15.58 -20.02 -14.81
C ARG A 622 -16.37 -20.20 -16.12
N PRO A 623 -16.28 -21.37 -16.78
CA PRO A 623 -17.22 -21.70 -17.84
C PRO A 623 -18.65 -21.68 -17.29
N HIS A 624 -19.58 -21.13 -18.06
CA HIS A 624 -21.01 -21.11 -17.75
C HIS A 624 -21.54 -22.54 -17.54
N GLY A 625 -21.54 -22.99 -16.29
CA GLY A 625 -22.21 -24.20 -15.83
C GLY A 625 -23.49 -23.83 -15.09
N THR A 626 -24.63 -24.34 -15.54
CA THR A 626 -25.98 -24.21 -14.96
C THR A 626 -26.09 -24.55 -13.47
N TYR A 627 -25.06 -25.14 -12.87
CA TYR A 627 -24.94 -25.39 -11.42
C TYR A 627 -24.87 -24.11 -10.57
N CYS A 628 -24.27 -23.03 -11.08
CA CYS A 628 -24.02 -21.82 -10.29
C CYS A 628 -25.31 -21.03 -9.99
N ALA A 629 -26.22 -20.96 -10.95
CA ALA A 629 -27.54 -20.36 -10.72
C ALA A 629 -28.34 -21.14 -9.67
N ARG A 630 -28.17 -22.46 -9.57
CA ARG A 630 -28.81 -23.30 -8.55
C ARG A 630 -28.19 -23.10 -7.17
N ALA A 631 -26.87 -23.02 -7.06
CA ALA A 631 -26.16 -22.81 -5.78
C ALA A 631 -26.34 -21.38 -5.25
N ALA A 632 -26.24 -20.35 -6.10
CA ALA A 632 -26.53 -18.97 -5.73
C ALA A 632 -28.02 -18.79 -5.36
N ARG A 633 -28.96 -19.39 -6.11
CA ARG A 633 -30.39 -19.43 -5.72
C ARG A 633 -30.60 -20.24 -4.44
N ALA A 634 -29.81 -21.27 -4.15
CA ALA A 634 -29.88 -22.03 -2.92
C ALA A 634 -29.42 -21.20 -1.71
N LEU A 635 -28.34 -20.42 -1.85
CA LEU A 635 -27.84 -19.47 -0.85
C LEU A 635 -28.84 -18.32 -0.61
N VAL A 636 -29.41 -17.73 -1.66
CA VAL A 636 -30.46 -16.71 -1.54
C VAL A 636 -31.73 -17.28 -0.92
N ARG A 637 -32.13 -18.52 -1.26
CA ARG A 637 -33.28 -19.21 -0.63
C ARG A 637 -32.98 -19.60 0.82
N ALA A 638 -31.76 -19.98 1.16
CA ALA A 638 -31.34 -20.26 2.54
C ALA A 638 -31.39 -18.98 3.39
N ARG A 639 -30.93 -17.85 2.83
CA ARG A 639 -30.97 -16.54 3.49
C ARG A 639 -32.40 -15.99 3.61
N ALA A 640 -33.25 -16.18 2.60
CA ALA A 640 -34.68 -15.82 2.66
C ALA A 640 -35.45 -16.69 3.68
N ARG A 641 -35.13 -17.99 3.80
CA ARG A 641 -35.68 -18.88 4.83
C ARG A 641 -35.20 -18.54 6.24
N ALA A 642 -33.99 -18.02 6.39
CA ALA A 642 -33.49 -17.50 7.66
C ALA A 642 -34.19 -16.18 8.05
N ARG A 643 -34.40 -15.27 7.09
CA ARG A 643 -35.10 -13.99 7.32
C ARG A 643 -36.61 -14.15 7.62
N ALA A 644 -37.26 -15.17 7.07
CA ALA A 644 -38.67 -15.46 7.35
C ALA A 644 -38.92 -16.05 8.75
N ARG A 645 -37.87 -16.35 9.54
CA ARG A 645 -37.97 -16.97 10.87
C ARG A 645 -37.56 -16.06 12.03
N SER A 646 -37.24 -14.79 11.78
CA SER A 646 -36.81 -13.85 12.83
C SER A 646 -37.70 -12.60 12.84
N TYR A 647 -38.84 -12.69 13.53
CA TYR A 647 -39.55 -11.53 14.05
C TYR A 647 -39.40 -11.51 15.57
N VAL A 648 -38.29 -10.97 16.07
CA VAL A 648 -38.20 -10.32 17.40
C VAL A 648 -37.17 -9.18 17.28
N THR A 649 -37.47 -8.09 17.97
CA THR A 649 -37.00 -6.70 17.90
C THR A 649 -35.50 -6.41 18.24
N ARG A 650 -34.82 -5.65 17.34
CA ARG A 650 -33.72 -4.62 17.47
C ARG A 650 -32.47 -4.86 18.37
N PRO A 651 -31.32 -4.12 18.18
CA PRO A 651 -30.96 -3.13 17.15
C PRO A 651 -29.76 -3.57 16.26
N CYS A 652 -29.48 -2.75 15.24
CA CYS A 652 -28.52 -2.96 14.15
C CYS A 652 -27.10 -3.33 14.61
N ALA A 653 -26.65 -4.53 14.24
CA ALA A 653 -25.23 -4.88 14.11
C ALA A 653 -24.90 -5.05 12.62
N ILE A 654 -23.93 -4.27 12.15
CA ILE A 654 -23.37 -4.37 10.80
C ILE A 654 -22.38 -5.54 10.83
N TYR A 655 -22.79 -6.71 10.34
CA TYR A 655 -21.87 -7.85 10.17
C TYR A 655 -21.15 -7.73 8.83
N SER A 656 -19.88 -7.35 8.84
CA SER A 656 -18.95 -7.56 7.73
C SER A 656 -18.46 -9.01 7.77
N PHE A 657 -19.03 -9.86 6.92
CA PHE A 657 -18.51 -11.22 6.72
C PHE A 657 -17.24 -11.14 5.85
N SER A 658 -16.08 -11.03 6.49
CA SER A 658 -14.81 -11.49 5.91
C SER A 658 -14.56 -12.91 6.39
N LEU A 659 -14.28 -13.83 5.48
CA LEU A 659 -14.30 -15.28 5.70
C LEU A 659 -13.15 -15.83 6.58
N VAL A 660 -12.43 -15.00 7.35
CA VAL A 660 -11.23 -15.41 8.11
C VAL A 660 -11.13 -14.80 9.53
N SER A 661 -12.07 -13.98 9.97
CA SER A 661 -12.07 -13.44 11.34
C SER A 661 -13.36 -13.84 12.06
N VAL A 662 -13.23 -14.50 13.22
CA VAL A 662 -14.36 -14.70 14.14
C VAL A 662 -14.15 -13.73 15.29
N ASP A 663 -14.89 -12.63 15.28
CA ASP A 663 -14.97 -11.76 16.45
C ASP A 663 -15.76 -12.49 17.54
N ILE A 664 -15.04 -12.96 18.57
CA ILE A 664 -15.68 -13.53 19.76
C ILE A 664 -15.83 -12.38 20.77
N ILE A 665 -17.07 -11.97 21.00
CA ILE A 665 -17.42 -11.06 22.08
C ILE A 665 -17.55 -11.89 23.35
N ILE A 666 -16.61 -11.73 24.28
CA ILE A 666 -16.69 -12.34 25.60
C ILE A 666 -17.32 -11.30 26.53
N ILE A 667 -18.48 -11.65 27.09
CA ILE A 667 -19.15 -10.86 28.11
C ILE A 667 -18.93 -11.58 29.44
N ASP A 668 -18.25 -10.93 30.38
CA ASP A 668 -18.08 -11.43 31.74
C ASP A 668 -19.39 -11.33 32.54
N GLN A 669 -19.48 -12.01 33.68
CA GLN A 669 -20.60 -11.98 34.64
C GLN A 669 -20.94 -10.56 35.10
N ASP A 670 -19.98 -9.63 35.04
CA ASP A 670 -20.15 -8.21 35.34
C ASP A 670 -20.53 -7.34 34.13
N ASN A 671 -20.92 -7.95 32.99
CA ASN A 671 -21.34 -7.27 31.76
C ASN A 671 -20.26 -6.42 31.06
N ASN A 672 -18.99 -6.67 31.38
CA ASN A 672 -17.86 -6.05 30.67
C ASN A 672 -17.66 -6.72 29.31
N ILE A 673 -17.59 -5.91 28.25
CA ILE A 673 -17.42 -6.37 26.87
C ILE A 673 -15.93 -6.44 26.55
N PHE A 674 -15.42 -7.64 26.27
CA PHE A 674 -14.09 -7.87 25.75
C PHE A 674 -14.19 -8.30 24.28
N THR A 675 -13.55 -7.54 23.38
CA THR A 675 -13.39 -7.91 21.98
C THR A 675 -12.05 -8.61 21.83
N CYS A 676 -12.05 -9.93 21.63
CA CYS A 676 -10.85 -10.67 21.20
C CYS A 676 -10.96 -10.94 19.71
N ILE A 677 -10.06 -10.32 18.94
CA ILE A 677 -9.87 -10.65 17.52
C ILE A 677 -9.10 -11.97 17.48
N TYR A 678 -9.78 -13.07 17.19
CA TYR A 678 -9.14 -14.34 16.91
C TYR A 678 -8.85 -14.40 15.41
N THR A 679 -7.59 -14.17 15.02
CA THR A 679 -7.06 -14.70 13.76
C THR A 679 -6.68 -16.16 14.05
N VAL A 680 -7.39 -17.11 13.45
CA VAL A 680 -6.92 -18.50 13.45
C VAL A 680 -5.73 -18.53 12.49
N MET A 681 -4.53 -18.44 13.05
CA MET A 681 -3.27 -18.72 12.36
C MET A 681 -3.24 -20.14 11.81
#